data_AF-A0A396S1X0-F1
#
_entry.id   AF-A0A396S1X0-F1
#
_cell.length_a   1.000
_cell.length_b   1.000
_cell.length_c   1.000
_cell.angle_alpha   90.00
_cell.angle_beta   90.00
_cell.angle_gamma   90.00
#
_symmetry.space_group_name_H-M   'P 1'
#
loop_
_entity.id
_entity.type
_entity.pdbx_description
1 polymer ?
#
loop_
_entity_poly.entity_id
_entity_poly.type
_entity_poly.pdbx_seq_one_letter_code
_entity_poly.pdbx_strand_id
1 'polypeptide(L)'
;MARKGHYTLKFADGRQESLALSGKALNRGADGAIYRSPDGHYALKYYHEPGKDPERQHKVWQMILHPPEDTQANHFAWPCALLFNPRGVFVGFAMPLLDIASYASLDMALSARGRKIESLPQSSAWRLQVAINLCKRVAELHEKGHCIIDLKPANLLVHRRSGDVAVVDCDGFAVQGNDEYFPAHQFTMGFIAPEAFSSRQSPQVLRQPQDQFALAVILFKLLNNGLHPYQGVPTRRREIPTDNQNRIGGSFYPYGIQAHADIKPSPWSVHQDFPAIVRQTFDHSFTTRQRPSAREWVGLLEQAAQRLKQCSQTPEHGYWGKQCPHCARADTRVKVNKPKPTQRPRPPLPQGQAPLYIPVPAPTPPPPGIGFGTIFSVVIALFVGILLFSTGDNRSSRSYSPPPGITQPAPVREPVVLQPPTYFDQGPALVSDMATEGSGLYRERPNPMALTFREDIVRDAVPFYRLGPFTTPQALPLILSAPLNNQFASLAPDGVKLAHLDATNGTLSIINDHSQDEQIYGLEYWQPDQNQGVFVPRCNARMACSALHHLQPGKQPVAYAFPKIDDEGSGGHWRFAVSPDGRFLALANRQQVVTYALGRPNSPLAAARIPEHLRSYAIEALSLNNSASRIFLSMARSENYGVNFDALLLELTRDGNQLIMDESFAKQARLAGTQVLGAYHAIDAEGSTLAVAEYQEHEINSTDYRWLNQPVTAAVAYPAISIWQRDELGQWRFSYRIEWRELRGSRKLQLSGPRRMALFNGLQLNNRKVSGDSQPHHDFQLSADGNLLLSGLETEERNNRMTASAYLFDIRSDNPGFIGRLTSRVHGERNWVKVAYPDVRLSRNADYAAIGWFLYEEQLRGKELSQSYQIEIFRLPEGRATPALARQTRQE
;
A
#
# COMPACT_ATOMS: atom_id res chain seq x y z
N MET A 1 -11.97 3.60 -25.01
CA MET A 1 -12.78 4.11 -26.14
C MET A 1 -14.20 4.39 -25.67
N ALA A 2 -14.83 5.46 -26.17
CA ALA A 2 -16.25 5.74 -25.97
C ALA A 2 -17.07 4.66 -26.69
N ARG A 3 -17.95 3.95 -25.98
CA ARG A 3 -18.85 2.96 -26.60
C ARG A 3 -19.99 3.71 -27.30
N LYS A 4 -19.74 4.18 -28.52
CA LYS A 4 -20.78 4.75 -29.39
C LYS A 4 -21.56 3.60 -30.04
N GLY A 5 -22.89 3.67 -30.03
CA GLY A 5 -23.73 2.65 -30.65
C GLY A 5 -25.21 2.77 -30.29
N HIS A 6 -26.05 1.99 -30.98
CA HIS A 6 -27.46 1.84 -30.67
C HIS A 6 -27.66 0.81 -29.55
N TYR A 7 -28.58 1.07 -28.65
CA TYR A 7 -28.92 0.19 -27.55
C TYR A 7 -30.43 0.13 -27.37
N THR A 8 -30.91 -0.95 -26.79
CA THR A 8 -32.33 -1.16 -26.51
C THR A 8 -32.54 -1.30 -25.01
N LEU A 9 -33.43 -0.49 -24.44
CA LEU A 9 -33.96 -0.68 -23.10
C LEU A 9 -35.20 -1.57 -23.15
N LYS A 10 -35.33 -2.49 -22.19
CA LYS A 10 -36.51 -3.33 -22.02
C LYS A 10 -37.06 -3.17 -20.60
N PHE A 11 -38.30 -2.72 -20.50
CA PHE A 11 -39.02 -2.46 -19.25
C PHE A 11 -39.93 -3.64 -18.88
N ALA A 12 -40.35 -3.70 -17.61
CA ALA A 12 -41.26 -4.75 -17.11
C ALA A 12 -42.66 -4.73 -17.76
N ASP A 13 -43.14 -3.57 -18.16
CA ASP A 13 -44.43 -3.36 -18.84
C ASP A 13 -44.43 -3.81 -20.32
N GLY A 14 -43.30 -4.33 -20.82
CA GLY A 14 -43.13 -4.74 -22.22
C GLY A 14 -42.67 -3.62 -23.14
N ARG A 15 -42.59 -2.37 -22.67
CA ARG A 15 -42.05 -1.24 -23.44
C ARG A 15 -40.59 -1.50 -23.81
N GLN A 16 -40.24 -1.12 -25.04
CA GLN A 16 -38.86 -1.10 -25.51
C GLN A 16 -38.51 0.27 -26.07
N GLU A 17 -37.33 0.77 -25.72
CA GLU A 17 -36.85 2.06 -26.19
C GLU A 17 -35.48 1.90 -26.83
N SER A 18 -35.31 2.46 -28.03
CA SER A 18 -34.01 2.51 -28.69
C SER A 18 -33.32 3.82 -28.36
N LEU A 19 -32.06 3.75 -27.96
CA LEU A 19 -31.24 4.93 -27.66
C LEU A 19 -29.89 4.85 -28.36
N ALA A 20 -29.41 5.99 -28.84
CA ALA A 20 -28.10 6.11 -29.47
C ALA A 20 -27.12 6.73 -28.47
N LEU A 21 -26.26 5.91 -27.86
CA LEU A 21 -25.26 6.43 -26.92
C LEU A 21 -24.16 7.14 -27.70
N SER A 22 -24.04 8.44 -27.44
CA SER A 22 -22.92 9.26 -27.90
C SER A 22 -22.43 10.10 -26.73
N GLY A 23 -21.17 9.91 -26.32
CA GLY A 23 -20.61 10.66 -25.20
C GLY A 23 -19.57 9.91 -24.37
N LYS A 24 -18.95 10.62 -23.43
CA LYS A 24 -18.08 10.04 -22.40
C LYS A 24 -18.95 9.52 -21.26
N ALA A 25 -18.51 8.46 -20.60
CA ALA A 25 -19.18 7.95 -19.40
C ALA A 25 -19.19 9.04 -18.32
N LEU A 26 -20.31 9.18 -17.59
CA LEU A 26 -20.41 10.04 -16.41
C LEU A 26 -19.49 9.55 -15.30
N ASN A 27 -19.44 8.23 -15.12
CA ASN A 27 -18.60 7.58 -14.13
C ASN A 27 -18.10 6.22 -14.64
N ARG A 28 -16.96 5.74 -14.15
CA ARG A 28 -16.44 4.39 -14.41
C ARG A 28 -15.98 3.78 -13.08
N GLY A 29 -16.67 2.74 -12.64
CA GLY A 29 -16.32 1.94 -11.47
C GLY A 29 -15.75 0.56 -11.84
N ALA A 30 -15.54 -0.29 -10.84
CA ALA A 30 -14.96 -1.63 -10.99
C ALA A 30 -15.86 -2.60 -11.78
N ASP A 31 -17.18 -2.54 -11.59
CA ASP A 31 -18.12 -3.47 -12.25
C ASP A 31 -18.71 -2.92 -13.56
N GLY A 32 -18.63 -1.62 -13.80
CA GLY A 32 -19.21 -1.01 -15.00
C GLY A 32 -18.97 0.48 -15.17
N ALA A 33 -19.43 1.00 -16.30
CA ALA A 33 -19.44 2.42 -16.64
C ALA A 33 -20.87 2.96 -16.61
N ILE A 34 -21.05 4.16 -16.06
CA ILE A 34 -22.33 4.85 -16.04
C ILE A 34 -22.36 5.87 -17.17
N TYR A 35 -23.38 5.83 -18.01
CA TYR A 35 -23.63 6.81 -19.06
C TYR A 35 -24.91 7.58 -18.76
N ARG A 36 -25.02 8.79 -19.29
CA ARG A 36 -26.29 9.51 -19.35
C ARG A 36 -27.05 9.03 -20.59
N SER A 37 -28.35 8.77 -20.49
CA SER A 37 -29.19 8.59 -21.68
C SER A 37 -29.26 9.90 -22.48
N PRO A 38 -29.45 9.85 -23.81
CA PRO A 38 -29.49 11.06 -24.65
C PRO A 38 -30.60 12.05 -24.29
N ASP A 39 -31.76 11.55 -23.85
CA ASP A 39 -32.89 12.33 -23.36
C ASP A 39 -32.69 12.88 -21.93
N GLY A 40 -31.64 12.41 -21.24
CA GLY A 40 -31.30 12.86 -19.90
C GLY A 40 -32.18 12.29 -18.79
N HIS A 41 -33.06 11.32 -19.07
CA HIS A 41 -33.95 10.71 -18.07
C HIS A 41 -33.28 9.64 -17.21
N TYR A 42 -32.32 8.90 -17.79
CA TYR A 42 -31.72 7.72 -17.16
C TYR A 42 -30.22 7.81 -17.01
N ALA A 43 -29.71 7.17 -15.95
CA ALA A 43 -28.35 6.70 -15.88
C ALA A 43 -28.31 5.25 -16.39
N LEU A 44 -27.36 4.94 -17.26
CA LEU A 44 -27.21 3.61 -17.84
C LEU A 44 -25.95 2.97 -17.26
N LYS A 45 -26.11 1.96 -16.40
CA LYS A 45 -25.00 1.13 -15.92
C LYS A 45 -24.70 0.08 -16.97
N TYR A 46 -23.52 0.19 -17.58
CA TYR A 46 -22.98 -0.74 -18.56
C TYR A 46 -21.92 -1.60 -17.87
N TYR A 47 -22.10 -2.91 -17.77
CA TYR A 47 -21.11 -3.79 -17.17
C TYR A 47 -19.87 -3.96 -18.04
N HIS A 48 -18.66 -3.93 -17.46
CA HIS A 48 -17.44 -4.11 -18.27
C HIS A 48 -17.37 -5.50 -18.90
N GLU A 49 -17.78 -6.52 -18.12
CA GLU A 49 -17.84 -7.94 -18.50
C GLU A 49 -19.27 -8.50 -18.26
N PRO A 50 -20.27 -8.17 -19.10
CA PRO A 50 -21.67 -8.58 -18.87
C PRO A 50 -21.89 -10.10 -18.84
N GLY A 51 -21.00 -10.87 -19.48
CA GLY A 51 -21.07 -12.33 -19.53
C GLY A 51 -20.35 -13.06 -18.38
N LYS A 52 -19.72 -12.34 -17.43
CA LYS A 52 -19.02 -12.95 -16.28
C LYS A 52 -19.97 -13.65 -15.31
N ASP A 53 -21.22 -13.20 -15.26
CA ASP A 53 -22.23 -13.61 -14.30
C ASP A 53 -23.54 -13.86 -15.06
N PRO A 54 -23.80 -15.12 -15.45
CA PRO A 54 -24.99 -15.49 -16.23
C PRO A 54 -26.31 -15.20 -15.51
N GLU A 55 -26.31 -15.22 -14.17
CA GLU A 55 -27.49 -14.97 -13.34
C GLU A 55 -27.80 -13.47 -13.21
N ARG A 56 -26.84 -12.60 -13.53
CA ARG A 56 -26.98 -11.14 -13.40
C ARG A 56 -28.19 -10.57 -14.12
N GLN A 57 -28.43 -11.00 -15.36
CA GLN A 57 -29.59 -10.54 -16.11
C GLN A 57 -30.88 -10.92 -15.38
N HIS A 58 -30.94 -12.14 -14.85
CA HIS A 58 -32.11 -12.63 -14.12
C HIS A 58 -32.30 -11.87 -12.81
N LYS A 59 -31.25 -11.70 -12.01
CA LYS A 59 -31.27 -10.90 -10.78
C LYS A 59 -31.74 -9.47 -11.04
N VAL A 60 -31.15 -8.78 -12.02
CA VAL A 60 -31.53 -7.40 -12.36
C VAL A 60 -32.97 -7.34 -12.85
N TRP A 61 -33.44 -8.35 -13.59
CA TRP A 61 -34.84 -8.45 -13.96
C TRP A 61 -35.76 -8.59 -12.74
N GLN A 62 -35.39 -9.41 -11.76
CA GLN A 62 -36.12 -9.54 -10.50
C GLN A 62 -36.13 -8.22 -9.71
N MET A 63 -35.03 -7.47 -9.72
CA MET A 63 -35.01 -6.12 -9.14
C MET A 63 -36.01 -5.18 -9.83
N ILE A 64 -36.09 -5.21 -11.16
CA ILE A 64 -37.05 -4.38 -11.91
C ILE A 64 -38.50 -4.75 -11.56
N LEU A 65 -38.78 -6.04 -11.33
CA LEU A 65 -40.10 -6.54 -10.95
C LEU A 65 -40.46 -6.25 -9.48
N HIS A 66 -39.46 -6.12 -8.61
CA HIS A 66 -39.62 -5.88 -7.18
C HIS A 66 -38.88 -4.61 -6.74
N PRO A 67 -39.31 -3.41 -7.17
CA PRO A 67 -38.67 -2.18 -6.72
C PRO A 67 -39.06 -1.83 -5.27
N PRO A 68 -38.17 -1.13 -4.53
CA PRO A 68 -38.56 -0.49 -3.28
C PRO A 68 -39.65 0.56 -3.54
N GLU A 69 -40.42 0.89 -2.51
CA GLU A 69 -41.42 1.96 -2.59
C GLU A 69 -40.74 3.33 -2.58
N ASP A 70 -40.37 3.78 -3.77
CA ASP A 70 -39.78 5.09 -4.01
C ASP A 70 -40.69 5.94 -4.91
N THR A 71 -41.60 6.68 -4.28
CA THR A 71 -42.61 7.50 -4.97
C THR A 71 -42.02 8.62 -5.85
N GLN A 72 -40.76 9.03 -5.62
CA GLN A 72 -40.09 10.09 -6.37
C GLN A 72 -38.96 9.56 -7.28
N ALA A 73 -38.68 8.26 -7.25
CA ALA A 73 -37.63 7.58 -8.03
C ALA A 73 -36.25 8.27 -7.93
N ASN A 74 -35.93 8.88 -6.79
CA ASN A 74 -34.71 9.66 -6.57
C ASN A 74 -33.92 9.21 -5.34
N HIS A 75 -34.39 8.17 -4.65
CA HIS A 75 -33.78 7.67 -3.42
C HIS A 75 -32.93 6.42 -3.67
N PHE A 76 -33.20 5.68 -4.73
CA PHE A 76 -32.41 4.50 -5.07
C PHE A 76 -31.96 4.58 -6.52
N ALA A 77 -30.67 4.30 -6.76
CA ALA A 77 -30.17 3.99 -8.10
C ALA A 77 -30.63 2.58 -8.53
N TRP A 78 -31.93 2.32 -8.42
CA TRP A 78 -32.56 1.02 -8.60
C TRP A 78 -32.79 0.74 -10.09
N PRO A 79 -32.55 -0.49 -10.57
CA PRO A 79 -32.82 -0.84 -11.96
C PRO A 79 -34.30 -0.65 -12.34
N CYS A 80 -34.55 0.00 -13.48
CA CYS A 80 -35.89 0.16 -14.05
C CYS A 80 -36.05 -0.46 -15.46
N ALA A 81 -34.94 -0.75 -16.16
CA ALA A 81 -34.96 -1.47 -17.43
C ALA A 81 -33.65 -2.21 -17.69
N LEU A 82 -33.72 -3.32 -18.44
CA LEU A 82 -32.53 -4.01 -18.94
C LEU A 82 -31.97 -3.28 -20.16
N LEU A 83 -30.64 -3.23 -20.29
CA LEU A 83 -29.93 -2.63 -21.41
C LEU A 83 -29.34 -3.72 -22.31
N PHE A 84 -29.70 -3.69 -23.59
CA PHE A 84 -29.22 -4.60 -24.63
C PHE A 84 -28.42 -3.85 -25.69
N ASN A 85 -27.39 -4.50 -26.22
CA ASN A 85 -26.61 -3.97 -27.35
C ASN A 85 -27.30 -4.25 -28.71
N PRO A 86 -26.77 -3.76 -29.86
CA PRO A 86 -27.39 -4.01 -31.17
C PRO A 86 -27.52 -5.48 -31.57
N ARG A 87 -26.77 -6.39 -30.92
CA ARG A 87 -26.83 -7.83 -31.17
C ARG A 87 -27.87 -8.53 -30.29
N GLY A 88 -28.68 -7.79 -29.53
CA GLY A 88 -29.67 -8.34 -28.61
C GLY A 88 -29.09 -8.96 -27.34
N VAL A 89 -27.82 -8.68 -27.02
CA VAL A 89 -27.14 -9.24 -25.83
C VAL A 89 -27.27 -8.27 -24.66
N PHE A 90 -27.61 -8.79 -23.47
CA PHE A 90 -27.66 -8.03 -22.23
C PHE A 90 -26.27 -7.47 -21.88
N VAL A 91 -26.22 -6.18 -21.58
CA VAL A 91 -24.97 -5.47 -21.29
C VAL A 91 -25.03 -4.63 -20.01
N GLY A 92 -26.19 -4.53 -19.36
CA GLY A 92 -26.37 -3.66 -18.20
C GLY A 92 -27.83 -3.30 -17.95
N PHE A 93 -28.07 -2.18 -17.29
CA PHE A 93 -29.41 -1.70 -16.97
C PHE A 93 -29.51 -0.18 -16.95
N ALA A 94 -30.73 0.33 -17.08
CA ALA A 94 -31.06 1.73 -16.80
C ALA A 94 -31.59 1.88 -15.38
N MET A 95 -31.29 3.03 -14.77
CA MET A 95 -31.77 3.46 -13.46
C MET A 95 -32.07 4.96 -13.50
N PRO A 96 -32.83 5.50 -12.52
CA PRO A 96 -33.09 6.93 -12.46
C PRO A 96 -31.80 7.77 -12.46
N LEU A 97 -31.79 8.86 -13.22
CA LEU A 97 -30.67 9.80 -13.21
C LEU A 97 -30.78 10.74 -12.01
N LEU A 98 -29.95 10.51 -11.00
CA LEU A 98 -29.84 11.42 -9.85
C LEU A 98 -29.16 12.73 -10.25
N ASP A 99 -29.64 13.87 -9.74
CA ASP A 99 -28.96 15.16 -9.88
C ASP A 99 -27.74 15.22 -8.95
N ILE A 100 -26.66 14.57 -9.34
CA ILE A 100 -25.45 14.39 -8.51
C ILE A 100 -24.90 15.72 -7.97
N ALA A 101 -25.08 16.84 -8.69
CA ALA A 101 -24.62 18.17 -8.23
C ALA A 101 -25.28 18.59 -6.91
N SER A 102 -26.54 18.21 -6.71
CA SER A 102 -27.31 18.52 -5.50
C SER A 102 -26.99 17.58 -4.33
N TYR A 103 -26.14 16.56 -4.52
CA TYR A 103 -25.75 15.61 -3.50
C TYR A 103 -24.26 15.70 -3.15
N ALA A 104 -23.91 15.21 -1.96
CA ALA A 104 -22.55 14.94 -1.53
C ALA A 104 -22.47 13.51 -0.96
N SER A 105 -21.28 12.91 -0.93
CA SER A 105 -21.11 11.62 -0.25
C SER A 105 -21.40 11.75 1.25
N LEU A 106 -22.09 10.75 1.83
CA LEU A 106 -22.32 10.69 3.28
C LEU A 106 -20.99 10.66 4.04
N ASP A 107 -19.91 10.10 3.49
CA ASP A 107 -18.60 10.06 4.15
C ASP A 107 -18.09 11.48 4.49
N MET A 108 -18.29 12.43 3.56
CA MET A 108 -17.99 13.84 3.79
C MET A 108 -18.91 14.46 4.85
N ALA A 109 -20.17 14.02 4.94
CA ALA A 109 -21.12 14.49 5.94
C ALA A 109 -20.75 14.08 7.38
N LEU A 110 -19.98 13.01 7.57
CA LEU A 110 -19.62 12.49 8.90
C LEU A 110 -18.68 13.42 9.67
N SER A 111 -17.76 14.12 8.99
CA SER A 111 -16.76 14.99 9.64
C SER A 111 -17.05 16.48 9.42
N ALA A 112 -16.67 17.32 10.39
CA ALA A 112 -16.83 18.77 10.26
C ALA A 112 -16.03 19.34 9.07
N ARG A 113 -14.81 18.82 8.86
CA ARG A 113 -13.95 19.19 7.72
C ARG A 113 -14.58 18.77 6.39
N GLY A 114 -15.07 17.54 6.28
CA GLY A 114 -15.73 17.06 5.06
C GLY A 114 -16.96 17.88 4.72
N ARG A 115 -17.81 18.19 5.72
CA ARG A 115 -18.96 19.08 5.55
C ARG A 115 -18.56 20.47 5.09
N LYS A 116 -17.43 21.01 5.59
CA LYS A 116 -16.93 22.33 5.13
C LYS A 116 -16.49 22.29 3.66
N ILE A 117 -15.79 21.24 3.25
CA ILE A 117 -15.33 21.05 1.85
C ILE A 117 -16.54 20.97 0.91
N GLU A 118 -17.55 20.19 1.29
CA GLU A 118 -18.77 19.99 0.49
C GLU A 118 -19.84 21.07 0.75
N SER A 119 -19.52 22.14 1.46
CA SER A 119 -20.50 23.20 1.80
C SER A 119 -21.81 22.66 2.39
N LEU A 120 -21.73 21.58 3.18
CA LEU A 120 -22.85 20.95 3.88
C LEU A 120 -23.13 21.65 5.22
N PRO A 121 -24.38 21.65 5.70
CA PRO A 121 -24.72 22.23 7.00
C PRO A 121 -23.93 21.61 8.15
N GLN A 122 -23.35 22.45 9.01
CA GLN A 122 -22.65 21.98 10.22
C GLN A 122 -23.62 21.57 11.34
N SER A 123 -24.91 21.87 11.16
CA SER A 123 -25.97 21.71 12.16
C SER A 123 -26.12 20.28 12.68
N SER A 124 -26.23 20.11 14.01
CA SER A 124 -26.61 18.83 14.62
C SER A 124 -28.02 18.40 14.19
N ALA A 125 -28.96 19.35 14.05
CA ALA A 125 -30.32 19.06 13.61
C ALA A 125 -30.34 18.49 12.19
N TRP A 126 -29.54 19.06 11.29
CA TRP A 126 -29.39 18.55 9.92
C TRP A 126 -28.82 17.12 9.91
N ARG A 127 -27.76 16.84 10.69
CA ARG A 127 -27.20 15.48 10.78
C ARG A 127 -28.21 14.46 11.34
N LEU A 128 -29.04 14.87 12.30
CA LEU A 128 -30.13 14.05 12.82
C LEU A 128 -31.19 13.78 11.74
N GLN A 129 -31.53 14.78 10.93
CA GLN A 129 -32.44 14.59 9.80
C GLN A 129 -31.89 13.61 8.77
N VAL A 130 -30.59 13.71 8.43
CA VAL A 130 -29.89 12.74 7.56
C VAL A 130 -29.97 11.33 8.13
N ALA A 131 -29.78 11.18 9.44
CA ALA A 131 -29.88 9.89 10.12
C ALA A 131 -31.31 9.30 10.02
N ILE A 132 -32.35 10.11 10.25
CA ILE A 132 -33.75 9.71 10.10
C ILE A 132 -34.04 9.26 8.66
N ASN A 133 -33.62 10.06 7.68
CA ASN A 133 -33.86 9.76 6.27
C ASN A 133 -33.14 8.48 5.84
N LEU A 134 -31.90 8.26 6.28
CA LEU A 134 -31.20 7.00 6.05
C LEU A 134 -31.97 5.79 6.62
N CYS A 135 -32.50 5.90 7.83
CA CYS A 135 -33.32 4.84 8.42
C CYS A 135 -34.58 4.55 7.60
N LYS A 136 -35.24 5.57 7.05
CA LYS A 136 -36.39 5.40 6.15
C LYS A 136 -36.01 4.61 4.89
N ARG A 137 -34.90 4.97 4.24
CA ARG A 137 -34.41 4.25 3.05
C ARG A 137 -34.07 2.79 3.32
N VAL A 138 -33.42 2.50 4.45
CA VAL A 138 -33.10 1.11 4.82
C VAL A 138 -34.38 0.33 5.18
N ALA A 139 -35.34 0.97 5.85
CA ALA A 139 -36.63 0.35 6.16
C ALA A 139 -37.42 -0.01 4.89
N GLU A 140 -37.48 0.89 3.91
CA GLU A 140 -38.14 0.66 2.61
C GLU A 140 -37.58 -0.57 1.88
N LEU A 141 -36.26 -0.76 1.88
CA LEU A 141 -35.63 -1.94 1.30
C LEU A 141 -35.95 -3.21 2.12
N HIS A 142 -35.85 -3.14 3.44
CA HIS A 142 -36.09 -4.27 4.34
C HIS A 142 -37.54 -4.75 4.29
N GLU A 143 -38.51 -3.85 4.11
CA GLU A 143 -39.94 -4.18 3.96
C GLU A 143 -40.25 -4.97 2.68
N LYS A 144 -39.42 -4.83 1.63
CA LYS A 144 -39.48 -5.66 0.41
C LYS A 144 -38.62 -6.92 0.50
N GLY A 145 -37.99 -7.18 1.65
CA GLY A 145 -37.09 -8.32 1.83
C GLY A 145 -35.71 -8.14 1.17
N HIS A 146 -35.36 -6.93 0.72
CA HIS A 146 -34.04 -6.63 0.17
C HIS A 146 -33.07 -6.25 1.29
N CYS A 147 -31.81 -6.68 1.20
CA CYS A 147 -30.74 -6.32 2.12
C CYS A 147 -29.56 -5.72 1.38
N ILE A 148 -28.97 -4.66 1.90
CA ILE A 148 -27.83 -3.96 1.29
C ILE A 148 -26.55 -4.78 1.42
N ILE A 149 -26.35 -5.40 2.60
CA ILE A 149 -25.21 -6.22 3.06
C ILE A 149 -23.88 -5.44 3.15
N ASP A 150 -23.53 -4.67 2.12
CA ASP A 150 -22.39 -3.74 2.09
C ASP A 150 -22.78 -2.30 2.43
N LEU A 151 -23.60 -2.11 3.47
CA LEU A 151 -24.06 -0.79 3.88
C LEU A 151 -22.89 0.04 4.45
N LYS A 152 -22.46 1.06 3.71
CA LYS A 152 -21.35 1.94 4.07
C LYS A 152 -21.53 3.37 3.56
N PRO A 153 -20.90 4.38 4.19
CA PRO A 153 -21.03 5.78 3.79
C PRO A 153 -20.66 6.10 2.34
N ALA A 154 -19.74 5.32 1.75
CA ALA A 154 -19.32 5.53 0.36
C ALA A 154 -20.45 5.25 -0.67
N ASN A 155 -21.43 4.42 -0.31
CA ASN A 155 -22.56 4.07 -1.17
C ASN A 155 -23.83 4.89 -0.87
N LEU A 156 -23.67 5.96 -0.07
CA LEU A 156 -24.77 6.81 0.38
C LEU A 156 -24.48 8.25 -0.02
N LEU A 157 -25.47 8.88 -0.66
CA LEU A 157 -25.44 10.28 -1.06
C LEU A 157 -26.42 11.07 -0.22
N VAL A 158 -26.04 12.27 0.21
CA VAL A 158 -26.87 13.18 0.99
C VAL A 158 -27.18 14.42 0.18
N HIS A 159 -28.46 14.73 0.03
CA HIS A 159 -28.89 15.95 -0.62
C HIS A 159 -28.50 17.17 0.23
N ARG A 160 -27.75 18.10 -0.37
CA ARG A 160 -27.07 19.20 0.34
C ARG A 160 -28.03 20.08 1.14
N ARG A 161 -29.27 20.23 0.69
CA ARG A 161 -30.28 21.11 1.30
C ARG A 161 -31.25 20.37 2.22
N SER A 162 -31.94 19.36 1.72
CA SER A 162 -32.98 18.63 2.46
C SER A 162 -32.42 17.63 3.48
N GLY A 163 -31.15 17.23 3.34
CA GLY A 163 -30.59 16.12 4.13
C GLY A 163 -31.21 14.77 3.78
N ASP A 164 -31.91 14.68 2.66
CA ASP A 164 -32.44 13.42 2.15
C ASP A 164 -31.31 12.50 1.65
N VAL A 165 -31.55 11.20 1.64
CA VAL A 165 -30.51 10.20 1.37
C VAL A 165 -30.88 9.39 0.15
N ALA A 166 -29.94 9.33 -0.81
CA ALA A 166 -30.01 8.43 -1.93
C ALA A 166 -28.99 7.29 -1.76
N VAL A 167 -29.40 6.06 -2.03
CA VAL A 167 -28.57 4.87 -2.00
C VAL A 167 -28.15 4.53 -3.43
N VAL A 168 -26.85 4.36 -3.64
CA VAL A 168 -26.27 4.03 -4.94
C VAL A 168 -25.65 2.64 -4.93
N ASP A 169 -25.38 2.11 -6.12
CA ASP A 169 -24.81 0.77 -6.33
C ASP A 169 -25.74 -0.37 -5.87
N CYS A 170 -27.04 -0.23 -6.17
CA CYS A 170 -28.11 -1.12 -5.71
C CYS A 170 -28.04 -2.55 -6.28
N ASP A 171 -27.39 -2.77 -7.41
CA ASP A 171 -27.30 -4.09 -8.05
C ASP A 171 -26.41 -5.10 -7.29
N GLY A 172 -25.63 -4.61 -6.31
CA GLY A 172 -24.87 -5.44 -5.37
C GLY A 172 -25.70 -6.04 -4.23
N PHE A 173 -26.95 -5.58 -4.03
CA PHE A 173 -27.76 -5.95 -2.88
C PHE A 173 -28.21 -7.41 -2.92
N ALA A 174 -28.59 -7.93 -1.77
CA ALA A 174 -29.34 -9.17 -1.70
C ALA A 174 -30.82 -8.87 -1.92
N VAL A 175 -31.46 -9.60 -2.83
CA VAL A 175 -32.78 -9.27 -3.39
C VAL A 175 -33.70 -10.48 -3.24
N GLN A 176 -34.83 -10.29 -2.58
CA GLN A 176 -35.96 -11.20 -2.65
C GLN A 176 -36.72 -11.01 -3.99
N GLY A 177 -36.69 -12.02 -4.85
CA GLY A 177 -37.56 -12.10 -6.03
C GLY A 177 -38.87 -12.83 -5.72
N ASN A 178 -39.62 -13.22 -6.76
CA ASN A 178 -40.89 -13.94 -6.61
C ASN A 178 -40.75 -15.23 -5.77
N ASP A 179 -39.89 -16.16 -6.23
CA ASP A 179 -39.71 -17.49 -5.61
C ASP A 179 -38.24 -17.77 -5.24
N GLU A 180 -37.34 -16.82 -5.49
CA GLU A 180 -35.89 -16.99 -5.35
C GLU A 180 -35.27 -15.82 -4.56
N TYR A 181 -34.24 -16.13 -3.78
CA TYR A 181 -33.43 -15.15 -3.07
C TYR A 181 -32.06 -15.00 -3.73
N PHE A 182 -31.76 -13.79 -4.21
CA PHE A 182 -30.48 -13.46 -4.83
C PHE A 182 -29.52 -12.91 -3.78
N PRO A 183 -28.39 -13.57 -3.50
CA PRO A 183 -27.45 -13.11 -2.48
C PRO A 183 -26.64 -11.87 -2.89
N ALA A 184 -26.13 -11.17 -1.88
CA ALA A 184 -25.06 -10.19 -2.05
C ALA A 184 -23.70 -10.88 -2.06
N HIS A 185 -22.70 -10.27 -2.70
CA HIS A 185 -21.38 -10.86 -2.88
C HIS A 185 -20.25 -10.10 -2.19
N GLN A 186 -20.55 -8.94 -1.60
CA GLN A 186 -19.55 -8.03 -1.03
C GLN A 186 -20.04 -7.44 0.30
N PHE A 187 -19.08 -7.04 1.13
CA PHE A 187 -19.23 -6.25 2.34
C PHE A 187 -17.88 -5.56 2.68
N THR A 188 -17.88 -4.59 3.60
CA THR A 188 -16.69 -3.77 3.87
C THR A 188 -16.27 -3.83 5.34
N MET A 189 -14.97 -4.02 5.58
CA MET A 189 -14.36 -4.00 6.91
C MET A 189 -14.69 -2.69 7.67
N GLY A 190 -14.95 -2.83 8.96
CA GLY A 190 -15.43 -1.74 9.83
C GLY A 190 -16.96 -1.62 9.88
N PHE A 191 -17.69 -2.37 9.03
CA PHE A 191 -19.15 -2.43 9.01
C PHE A 191 -19.69 -3.86 9.09
N ILE A 192 -18.83 -4.89 9.19
CA ILE A 192 -19.25 -6.29 9.31
C ILE A 192 -19.69 -6.55 10.75
N ALA A 193 -20.88 -7.11 10.92
CA ALA A 193 -21.42 -7.47 12.23
C ALA A 193 -20.48 -8.43 12.98
N PRO A 194 -20.36 -8.31 14.32
CA PRO A 194 -19.40 -9.09 15.10
C PRO A 194 -19.62 -10.60 14.91
N GLU A 195 -20.86 -11.07 14.87
CA GLU A 195 -21.17 -12.48 14.63
C GLU A 195 -20.77 -12.96 13.23
N ALA A 196 -20.96 -12.14 12.21
CA ALA A 196 -20.56 -12.48 10.84
C ALA A 196 -19.03 -12.51 10.71
N PHE A 197 -18.33 -11.57 11.35
CA PHE A 197 -16.88 -11.51 11.35
C PHE A 197 -16.24 -12.66 12.15
N SER A 198 -16.70 -12.92 13.37
CA SER A 198 -16.16 -13.98 14.24
C SER A 198 -16.38 -15.38 13.66
N SER A 199 -17.51 -15.61 12.98
CA SER A 199 -17.83 -16.88 12.33
C SER A 199 -17.40 -16.96 10.86
N ARG A 200 -16.68 -15.94 10.35
CA ARG A 200 -16.19 -15.87 8.96
C ARG A 200 -17.28 -16.13 7.92
N GLN A 201 -18.48 -15.59 8.16
CA GLN A 201 -19.63 -15.77 7.28
C GLN A 201 -19.45 -15.05 5.95
N SER A 202 -19.77 -15.73 4.85
CA SER A 202 -19.81 -15.14 3.50
C SER A 202 -20.98 -14.13 3.40
N PRO A 203 -20.83 -13.02 2.65
CA PRO A 203 -21.93 -12.07 2.41
C PRO A 203 -23.18 -12.74 1.81
N GLN A 204 -23.03 -13.89 1.14
CA GLN A 204 -24.14 -14.60 0.49
C GLN A 204 -25.13 -15.20 1.50
N VAL A 205 -24.67 -15.56 2.70
CA VAL A 205 -25.53 -16.11 3.76
C VAL A 205 -26.06 -15.02 4.69
N LEU A 206 -25.58 -13.79 4.56
CA LEU A 206 -26.02 -12.68 5.38
C LEU A 206 -27.39 -12.18 4.95
N ARG A 207 -28.09 -11.64 5.94
CA ARG A 207 -29.46 -11.12 5.85
C ARG A 207 -29.53 -9.79 6.61
N GLN A 208 -30.74 -9.33 6.87
CA GLN A 208 -31.05 -8.09 7.57
C GLN A 208 -30.21 -7.77 8.83
N PRO A 209 -29.83 -8.72 9.70
CA PRO A 209 -29.01 -8.42 10.89
C PRO A 209 -27.67 -7.76 10.59
N GLN A 210 -27.08 -8.04 9.42
CA GLN A 210 -25.86 -7.40 8.94
C GLN A 210 -26.09 -5.90 8.68
N ASP A 211 -27.17 -5.55 7.98
CA ASP A 211 -27.54 -4.15 7.72
C ASP A 211 -27.88 -3.41 9.01
N GLN A 212 -28.58 -4.04 9.95
CA GLN A 212 -28.95 -3.43 11.22
C GLN A 212 -27.70 -3.01 12.03
N PHE A 213 -26.65 -3.83 12.03
CA PHE A 213 -25.38 -3.47 12.65
C PHE A 213 -24.70 -2.30 11.93
N ALA A 214 -24.54 -2.41 10.61
CA ALA A 214 -23.90 -1.38 9.80
C ALA A 214 -24.63 -0.03 9.89
N LEU A 215 -25.97 -0.06 9.89
CA LEU A 215 -26.82 1.11 10.09
C LEU A 215 -26.53 1.77 11.45
N ALA A 216 -26.54 1.00 12.55
CA ALA A 216 -26.22 1.53 13.87
C ALA A 216 -24.84 2.20 13.93
N VAL A 217 -23.82 1.61 13.27
CA VAL A 217 -22.49 2.23 13.15
C VAL A 217 -22.55 3.59 12.46
N ILE A 218 -23.27 3.69 11.33
CA ILE A 218 -23.39 4.95 10.57
C ILE A 218 -24.16 6.01 11.36
N LEU A 219 -25.28 5.63 11.99
CA LEU A 219 -26.08 6.54 12.84
C LEU A 219 -25.25 7.08 14.00
N PHE A 220 -24.48 6.20 14.65
CA PHE A 220 -23.57 6.61 15.73
C PHE A 220 -22.55 7.63 15.24
N LYS A 221 -21.90 7.38 14.09
CA LYS A 221 -20.95 8.34 13.48
C LYS A 221 -21.64 9.67 13.15
N LEU A 222 -22.84 9.67 12.57
CA LEU A 222 -23.58 10.88 12.23
C LEU A 222 -23.88 11.73 13.47
N LEU A 223 -24.36 11.12 14.55
CA LEU A 223 -24.73 11.83 15.77
C LEU A 223 -23.50 12.19 16.63
N ASN A 224 -22.44 11.40 16.57
CA ASN A 224 -21.25 11.55 17.41
C ASN A 224 -20.04 12.20 16.70
N ASN A 225 -20.28 13.11 15.76
CA ASN A 225 -19.26 13.91 15.07
C ASN A 225 -18.21 13.09 14.30
N GLY A 226 -18.64 12.00 13.68
CA GLY A 226 -17.81 11.14 12.83
C GLY A 226 -17.05 10.06 13.58
N LEU A 227 -17.10 10.04 14.92
CA LEU A 227 -16.43 9.02 15.73
C LEU A 227 -17.06 7.64 15.50
N HIS A 228 -16.21 6.65 15.22
CA HIS A 228 -16.65 5.27 15.13
C HIS A 228 -17.03 4.72 16.52
N PRO A 229 -18.07 3.86 16.66
CA PRO A 229 -18.47 3.31 17.96
C PRO A 229 -17.36 2.50 18.64
N TYR A 230 -16.37 1.99 17.91
CA TYR A 230 -15.22 1.25 18.47
C TYR A 230 -13.92 2.07 18.52
N GLN A 231 -13.98 3.38 18.25
CA GLN A 231 -12.85 4.29 18.47
C GLN A 231 -12.92 4.91 19.85
N GLY A 232 -11.76 5.09 20.50
CA GLY A 232 -11.67 5.60 21.85
C GLY A 232 -10.22 5.72 22.28
N VAL A 233 -10.01 6.10 23.53
CA VAL A 233 -8.68 6.24 24.14
C VAL A 233 -8.34 4.93 24.85
N PRO A 234 -7.33 4.18 24.41
CA PRO A 234 -6.88 2.99 25.12
C PRO A 234 -6.54 3.32 26.58
N THR A 235 -6.89 2.44 27.51
CA THR A 235 -6.37 2.54 28.87
C THR A 235 -4.95 1.95 28.90
N ARG A 236 -4.06 2.51 29.74
CA ARG A 236 -2.61 2.17 29.79
C ARG A 236 -2.28 0.71 30.20
N ARG A 237 -3.24 -0.21 30.16
CA ARG A 237 -3.11 -1.56 30.72
C ARG A 237 -3.05 -2.68 29.68
N ARG A 238 -3.47 -2.49 28.41
CA ARG A 238 -3.39 -3.52 27.34
C ARG A 238 -3.35 -2.92 25.92
N GLU A 239 -2.69 -3.60 24.99
CA GLU A 239 -2.79 -3.32 23.54
C GLU A 239 -4.20 -3.63 23.03
N ILE A 240 -4.80 -2.67 22.32
CA ILE A 240 -6.08 -2.86 21.61
C ILE A 240 -5.82 -2.86 20.10
N PRO A 241 -6.60 -3.59 19.27
CA PRO A 241 -6.42 -3.61 17.82
C PRO A 241 -6.41 -2.20 17.21
N THR A 242 -5.69 -1.98 16.11
CA THR A 242 -5.57 -0.65 15.48
C THR A 242 -6.69 -0.36 14.49
N ASP A 243 -7.28 -1.39 13.86
CA ASP A 243 -8.39 -1.26 12.93
C ASP A 243 -9.75 -1.44 13.62
N ASN A 244 -10.80 -0.88 13.00
CA ASN A 244 -12.15 -0.90 13.56
C ASN A 244 -12.79 -2.30 13.53
N GLN A 245 -12.49 -3.15 12.55
CA GLN A 245 -13.16 -4.44 12.42
C GLN A 245 -12.72 -5.42 13.51
N ASN A 246 -11.43 -5.50 13.80
CA ASN A 246 -10.93 -6.32 14.90
C ASN A 246 -11.41 -5.80 16.25
N ARG A 247 -11.63 -4.49 16.40
CA ARG A 247 -12.28 -3.94 17.60
C ARG A 247 -13.75 -4.31 17.72
N ILE A 248 -14.49 -4.37 16.61
CA ILE A 248 -15.87 -4.88 16.56
C ILE A 248 -15.89 -6.34 17.00
N GLY A 249 -15.06 -7.20 16.39
CA GLY A 249 -14.97 -8.62 16.74
C GLY A 249 -14.53 -8.87 18.19
N GLY A 250 -13.70 -7.99 18.74
CA GLY A 250 -13.28 -8.02 20.14
C GLY A 250 -14.22 -7.31 21.12
N SER A 251 -15.36 -6.79 20.67
CA SER A 251 -16.34 -6.07 21.51
C SER A 251 -15.77 -4.85 22.27
N PHE A 252 -14.80 -4.15 21.68
CA PHE A 252 -14.15 -2.96 22.27
C PHE A 252 -15.03 -1.70 22.15
N TYR A 253 -16.26 -1.75 22.66
CA TYR A 253 -17.22 -0.64 22.65
C TYR A 253 -17.03 0.22 23.92
N PRO A 254 -16.51 1.45 23.82
CA PRO A 254 -16.20 2.28 24.99
C PRO A 254 -17.36 3.17 25.45
N TYR A 255 -18.40 3.38 24.62
CA TYR A 255 -19.42 4.40 24.86
C TYR A 255 -20.62 3.90 25.68
N GLY A 256 -20.67 2.59 25.93
CA GLY A 256 -21.75 1.95 26.66
C GLY A 256 -21.89 2.41 28.10
N ILE A 257 -23.09 2.23 28.66
CA ILE A 257 -23.32 2.34 30.12
C ILE A 257 -22.32 1.44 30.85
N GLN A 258 -22.13 0.21 30.35
CA GLN A 258 -21.03 -0.67 30.73
C GLN A 258 -19.97 -0.65 29.62
N ALA A 259 -19.06 0.31 29.69
CA ALA A 259 -17.95 0.44 28.75
C ALA A 259 -16.93 -0.71 28.90
N HIS A 260 -16.30 -1.09 27.79
CA HIS A 260 -15.18 -2.02 27.82
C HIS A 260 -14.01 -1.45 28.64
N ALA A 261 -13.47 -2.23 29.60
CA ALA A 261 -12.48 -1.73 30.57
C ALA A 261 -11.16 -1.22 29.94
N ASP A 262 -10.78 -1.78 28.79
CA ASP A 262 -9.51 -1.47 28.12
C ASP A 262 -9.56 -0.23 27.21
N ILE A 263 -10.74 0.38 27.01
CA ILE A 263 -10.89 1.54 26.13
C ILE A 263 -11.91 2.53 26.71
N LYS A 264 -11.51 3.79 26.83
CA LYS A 264 -12.38 4.89 27.26
C LYS A 264 -12.99 5.61 26.05
N PRO A 265 -14.18 6.22 26.21
CA PRO A 265 -14.74 7.10 25.18
C PRO A 265 -13.74 8.14 24.71
N SER A 266 -13.81 8.51 23.44
CA SER A 266 -13.08 9.68 22.95
C SER A 266 -13.52 10.93 23.75
N PRO A 267 -12.59 11.80 24.19
CA PRO A 267 -12.92 13.06 24.87
C PRO A 267 -13.71 14.01 23.96
N TRP A 268 -13.68 13.79 22.65
CA TRP A 268 -14.41 14.59 21.65
C TRP A 268 -15.85 14.11 21.43
N SER A 269 -16.27 13.05 22.11
CA SER A 269 -17.60 12.47 21.94
C SER A 269 -18.69 13.27 22.66
N VAL A 270 -19.91 13.23 22.09
CA VAL A 270 -21.14 13.78 22.68
C VAL A 270 -22.12 12.70 23.14
N HIS A 271 -21.73 11.43 23.13
CA HIS A 271 -22.63 10.30 23.43
C HIS A 271 -23.36 10.43 24.79
N GLN A 272 -22.78 11.14 25.75
CA GLN A 272 -23.40 11.39 27.06
C GLN A 272 -24.63 12.31 26.99
N ASP A 273 -24.74 13.12 25.94
CA ASP A 273 -25.87 14.01 25.70
C ASP A 273 -27.03 13.30 24.98
N PHE A 274 -26.82 12.09 24.44
CA PHE A 274 -27.89 11.36 23.76
C PHE A 274 -29.08 11.10 24.70
N PRO A 275 -30.33 11.17 24.20
CA PRO A 275 -31.48 10.74 24.97
C PRO A 275 -31.29 9.32 25.50
N ALA A 276 -31.73 9.06 26.73
CA ALA A 276 -31.49 7.78 27.41
C ALA A 276 -31.88 6.57 26.54
N ILE A 277 -33.05 6.63 25.90
CA ILE A 277 -33.51 5.58 25.00
C ILE A 277 -32.58 5.39 23.80
N VAL A 278 -32.17 6.46 23.12
CA VAL A 278 -31.25 6.40 21.96
C VAL A 278 -29.90 5.81 22.37
N ARG A 279 -29.37 6.21 23.54
CA ARG A 279 -28.12 5.67 24.07
C ARG A 279 -28.24 4.18 24.37
N GLN A 280 -29.29 3.76 25.06
CA GLN A 280 -29.55 2.35 25.36
C GLN A 280 -29.72 1.52 24.09
N THR A 281 -30.38 2.08 23.06
CA THR A 281 -30.52 1.43 21.76
C THR A 281 -29.17 1.24 21.07
N PHE A 282 -28.26 2.23 21.10
CA PHE A 282 -26.89 2.04 20.60
C PHE A 282 -26.14 0.96 21.39
N ASP A 283 -26.23 1.00 22.72
CA ASP A 283 -25.60 0.00 23.57
C ASP A 283 -26.10 -1.40 23.23
N HIS A 284 -27.41 -1.57 23.04
CA HIS A 284 -28.00 -2.82 22.57
C HIS A 284 -27.45 -3.22 21.20
N SER A 285 -27.48 -2.33 20.20
CA SER A 285 -26.99 -2.61 18.84
C SER A 285 -25.53 -3.09 18.77
N PHE A 286 -24.67 -2.60 19.68
CA PHE A 286 -23.24 -2.92 19.68
C PHE A 286 -22.83 -4.04 20.64
N THR A 287 -23.74 -4.52 21.49
CA THR A 287 -23.47 -5.58 22.48
C THR A 287 -24.29 -6.85 22.24
N THR A 288 -25.42 -6.76 21.52
CA THR A 288 -26.31 -7.89 21.25
C THR A 288 -26.41 -8.21 19.75
N ARG A 289 -26.98 -9.38 19.45
CA ARG A 289 -27.33 -9.80 18.08
C ARG A 289 -28.74 -9.40 17.67
N GLN A 290 -29.64 -9.22 18.63
CA GLN A 290 -31.00 -8.74 18.38
C GLN A 290 -30.92 -7.23 18.28
N ARG A 291 -30.92 -6.68 17.07
CA ARG A 291 -30.76 -5.24 16.86
C ARG A 291 -32.09 -4.62 16.47
N PRO A 292 -32.33 -3.34 16.83
CA PRO A 292 -33.46 -2.60 16.31
C PRO A 292 -33.47 -2.62 14.78
N SER A 293 -34.65 -2.78 14.22
CA SER A 293 -34.94 -2.56 12.81
C SER A 293 -34.73 -1.09 12.43
N ALA A 294 -34.55 -0.84 11.14
CA ALA A 294 -34.45 0.52 10.62
C ALA A 294 -35.72 1.34 10.93
N ARG A 295 -36.90 0.71 10.92
CA ARG A 295 -38.19 1.36 11.25
C ARG A 295 -38.28 1.78 12.71
N GLU A 296 -37.77 0.97 13.64
CA GLU A 296 -37.67 1.35 15.05
C GLU A 296 -36.73 2.54 15.23
N TRP A 297 -35.59 2.56 14.53
CA TRP A 297 -34.70 3.72 14.53
C TRP A 297 -35.38 5.01 14.03
N VAL A 298 -36.24 4.95 13.00
CA VAL A 298 -37.01 6.12 12.55
C VAL A 298 -37.81 6.73 13.70
N GLY A 299 -38.65 5.91 14.35
CA GLY A 299 -39.51 6.38 15.45
C GLY A 299 -38.71 6.95 16.63
N LEU A 300 -37.59 6.30 16.98
CA LEU A 300 -36.70 6.77 18.06
C LEU A 300 -36.04 8.11 17.73
N LEU A 301 -35.51 8.26 16.52
CA LEU A 301 -34.79 9.47 16.11
C LEU A 301 -35.75 10.64 15.84
N GLU A 302 -36.97 10.41 15.36
CA GLU A 302 -38.00 11.45 15.23
C GLU A 302 -38.44 11.99 16.60
N GLN A 303 -38.64 11.11 17.58
CA GLN A 303 -38.90 11.54 18.97
C GLN A 303 -37.70 12.30 19.57
N ALA A 304 -36.47 11.89 19.24
CA ALA A 304 -35.28 12.63 19.64
C ALA A 304 -35.24 14.02 18.98
N ALA A 305 -35.61 14.14 17.70
CA ALA A 305 -35.63 15.40 16.97
C ALA A 305 -36.59 16.43 17.60
N GLN A 306 -37.78 15.99 18.03
CA GLN A 306 -38.76 16.86 18.71
C GLN A 306 -38.22 17.46 20.03
N ARG A 307 -37.27 16.79 20.68
CA ARG A 307 -36.68 17.21 21.95
C ARG A 307 -35.30 17.87 21.80
N LEU A 308 -34.82 18.05 20.57
CA LEU A 308 -33.52 18.64 20.31
C LEU A 308 -33.59 20.15 20.55
N LYS A 309 -32.76 20.66 21.48
CA LYS A 309 -32.65 22.09 21.75
C LYS A 309 -31.55 22.69 20.91
N GLN A 310 -31.80 23.89 20.38
CA GLN A 310 -30.77 24.71 19.75
C GLN A 310 -29.96 25.44 20.82
N CYS A 311 -28.64 25.49 20.67
CA CYS A 311 -27.77 26.24 21.57
C CYS A 311 -27.91 27.75 21.34
N SER A 312 -27.98 28.52 22.43
CA SER A 312 -28.03 29.99 22.38
C SER A 312 -26.73 30.65 21.94
N GLN A 313 -25.57 29.97 22.09
CA GLN A 313 -24.24 30.50 21.74
C GLN A 313 -23.83 30.19 20.30
N THR A 314 -24.28 29.06 19.75
CA THR A 314 -23.90 28.60 18.41
C THR A 314 -25.10 27.91 17.78
N PRO A 315 -25.82 28.58 16.86
CA PRO A 315 -27.06 28.08 16.27
C PRO A 315 -26.94 26.70 15.61
N GLU A 316 -25.75 26.30 15.17
CA GLU A 316 -25.48 25.00 14.55
C GLU A 316 -25.44 23.85 15.59
N HIS A 317 -25.29 24.15 16.88
CA HIS A 317 -25.27 23.14 17.92
C HIS A 317 -26.70 22.77 18.34
N GLY A 318 -27.03 21.49 18.16
CA GLY A 318 -28.19 20.85 18.78
C GLY A 318 -27.76 19.94 19.94
N TYR A 319 -28.57 19.87 21.00
CA TYR A 319 -28.30 19.05 22.18
C TYR A 319 -29.59 18.66 22.94
N TRP A 320 -29.53 17.63 23.77
CA TRP A 320 -30.68 17.15 24.55
C TRP A 320 -30.54 17.34 26.06
N GLY A 321 -29.32 17.27 26.59
CA GLY A 321 -28.99 17.38 28.01
C GLY A 321 -29.17 18.78 28.58
N LYS A 322 -28.71 19.00 29.81
CA LYS A 322 -28.89 20.29 30.51
C LYS A 322 -28.08 21.43 29.88
N GLN A 323 -26.88 21.11 29.36
CA GLN A 323 -25.94 22.07 28.79
C GLN A 323 -25.47 21.59 27.43
N CYS A 324 -25.07 22.52 26.55
CA CYS A 324 -24.60 22.17 25.22
C CYS A 324 -23.23 21.47 25.27
N PRO A 325 -23.12 20.17 24.92
CA PRO A 325 -21.87 19.44 24.97
C PRO A 325 -20.89 19.89 23.89
N HIS A 326 -21.38 20.58 22.84
CA HIS A 326 -20.54 21.14 21.80
C HIS A 326 -19.76 22.37 22.27
N CYS A 327 -20.39 23.27 23.01
CA CYS A 327 -19.71 24.45 23.58
C CYS A 327 -18.74 24.05 24.71
N ALA A 328 -19.14 23.12 25.58
CA ALA A 328 -18.25 22.62 26.65
C ALA A 328 -16.94 21.99 26.11
N ARG A 329 -16.96 21.52 24.85
CA ARG A 329 -15.78 20.97 24.17
C ARG A 329 -14.84 22.02 23.61
N ALA A 330 -15.29 23.25 23.34
CA ALA A 330 -14.40 24.33 22.86
C ALA A 330 -13.29 24.65 23.87
N ASP A 331 -13.57 24.46 25.17
CA ASP A 331 -12.61 24.62 26.27
C ASP A 331 -11.86 23.32 26.61
N THR A 332 -12.17 22.19 25.95
CA THR A 332 -11.48 20.92 26.14
C THR A 332 -10.09 20.97 25.49
N ARG A 333 -9.15 21.59 26.19
CA ARG A 333 -7.72 21.44 25.90
C ARG A 333 -7.31 20.04 26.30
N VAL A 334 -7.26 19.12 25.33
CA VAL A 334 -6.47 17.91 25.52
C VAL A 334 -5.03 18.40 25.67
N LYS A 335 -4.51 18.38 26.90
CA LYS A 335 -3.06 18.36 27.13
C LYS A 335 -2.57 17.06 26.51
N VAL A 336 -2.28 17.09 25.22
CA VAL A 336 -1.28 16.20 24.66
C VAL A 336 -0.06 16.48 25.53
N ASN A 337 0.42 15.48 26.25
CA ASN A 337 1.72 15.59 26.90
C ASN A 337 2.71 15.82 25.75
N LYS A 338 2.99 17.10 25.45
CA LYS A 338 4.25 17.44 24.79
C LYS A 338 5.32 16.81 25.68
N PRO A 339 6.30 16.07 25.13
CA PRO A 339 7.44 15.63 25.90
C PRO A 339 7.92 16.81 26.76
N LYS A 340 8.01 16.64 28.08
CA LYS A 340 8.54 17.70 28.94
C LYS A 340 9.92 18.06 28.37
N PRO A 341 10.22 19.33 28.05
CA PRO A 341 11.59 19.71 27.79
C PRO A 341 12.37 19.35 29.05
N THR A 342 13.26 18.37 28.94
CA THR A 342 14.15 17.98 30.02
C THR A 342 14.97 19.21 30.38
N GLN A 343 14.72 19.77 31.57
CA GLN A 343 15.61 20.76 32.16
C GLN A 343 17.00 20.13 32.22
N ARG A 344 17.96 20.74 31.51
CA ARG A 344 19.36 20.33 31.58
C ARG A 344 19.80 20.34 33.06
N PRO A 345 20.38 19.25 33.59
CA PRO A 345 21.10 19.32 34.84
C PRO A 345 22.19 20.39 34.73
N ARG A 346 22.30 21.25 35.73
CA ARG A 346 23.40 22.21 35.84
C ARG A 346 24.71 21.39 35.91
N PRO A 347 25.74 21.70 35.10
CA PRO A 347 27.00 20.98 35.15
C PRO A 347 27.63 21.06 36.56
N PRO A 348 28.25 19.99 37.09
CA PRO A 348 29.05 20.08 38.29
C PRO A 348 30.21 21.05 38.08
N LEU A 349 30.50 21.84 39.12
CA LEU A 349 31.66 22.73 39.19
C LEU A 349 32.97 21.94 38.95
N PRO A 350 33.89 22.44 38.10
CA PRO A 350 35.24 21.89 38.02
C PRO A 350 35.97 22.12 39.35
N GLN A 351 36.38 21.03 40.01
CA GLN A 351 37.37 21.13 41.07
C GLN A 351 38.72 21.55 40.46
N GLY A 352 39.34 22.53 41.09
CA GLY A 352 40.34 23.40 40.50
C GLY A 352 41.70 22.79 40.21
N GLN A 353 42.38 23.40 39.24
CA GLN A 353 43.80 23.70 39.34
C GLN A 353 43.98 25.22 39.33
N ALA A 354 44.90 25.65 40.18
CA ALA A 354 45.15 27.04 40.60
C ALA A 354 45.89 27.87 39.52
N PRO A 355 45.96 29.22 39.67
CA PRO A 355 46.06 30.18 38.57
C PRO A 355 47.48 30.71 38.33
N LEU A 356 47.76 31.22 37.12
CA LEU A 356 48.75 32.29 36.91
C LEU A 356 48.29 33.32 35.85
N TYR A 357 47.95 34.49 36.38
CA TYR A 357 48.07 35.88 35.91
C TYR A 357 48.26 36.20 34.41
N ILE A 358 47.35 37.02 33.87
CA ILE A 358 47.43 37.72 32.58
C ILE A 358 47.58 39.23 32.84
N PRO A 359 48.51 39.96 32.19
CA PRO A 359 48.52 41.43 32.22
C PRO A 359 47.51 42.05 31.25
N VAL A 360 46.85 43.11 31.72
CA VAL A 360 45.78 43.92 31.12
C VAL A 360 46.33 44.95 30.11
N PRO A 361 45.54 45.33 29.09
CA PRO A 361 45.43 46.76 28.75
C PRO A 361 44.00 47.32 28.84
N ALA A 362 43.95 48.60 29.23
CA ALA A 362 42.82 49.41 29.69
C ALA A 362 41.98 50.07 28.53
N PRO A 363 40.87 50.79 28.83
CA PRO A 363 39.71 50.91 27.93
C PRO A 363 39.43 52.31 27.31
N THR A 364 38.40 52.34 26.43
CA THR A 364 37.50 53.45 25.96
C THR A 364 38.00 54.35 24.81
N PRO A 365 37.12 55.06 24.03
CA PRO A 365 35.70 55.41 24.25
C PRO A 365 34.73 55.24 23.03
N PRO A 366 33.40 55.48 23.19
CA PRO A 366 32.43 55.52 22.09
C PRO A 366 32.28 56.94 21.51
N PRO A 367 31.86 57.14 20.25
CA PRO A 367 31.54 58.47 19.72
C PRO A 367 29.99 58.63 19.54
N PRO A 368 29.48 59.82 19.18
CA PRO A 368 28.91 60.77 20.14
C PRO A 368 27.40 60.95 19.97
N GLY A 369 26.79 61.66 20.93
CA GLY A 369 25.39 62.08 20.90
C GLY A 369 25.07 63.15 19.85
N ILE A 370 23.76 63.33 19.68
CA ILE A 370 23.01 64.18 18.75
C ILE A 370 23.54 65.62 18.67
N GLY A 371 23.65 66.15 17.44
CA GLY A 371 23.84 67.57 17.13
C GLY A 371 23.15 67.94 15.80
N PHE A 372 22.47 69.09 15.81
CA PHE A 372 21.64 69.68 14.77
C PHE A 372 22.29 69.86 13.38
N GLY A 373 21.47 69.85 12.32
CA GLY A 373 21.75 70.59 11.08
C GLY A 373 21.29 69.93 9.77
N THR A 374 20.24 70.48 9.14
CA THR A 374 20.14 70.88 7.70
C THR A 374 20.76 69.94 6.63
N ILE A 375 20.18 69.56 5.48
CA ILE A 375 19.27 70.16 4.49
C ILE A 375 19.35 69.24 3.24
N PHE A 376 18.24 68.99 2.51
CA PHE A 376 18.14 68.61 1.06
C PHE A 376 18.82 67.29 0.59
N SER A 377 18.47 66.55 -0.47
CA SER A 377 17.46 66.51 -1.53
C SER A 377 17.80 65.23 -2.37
N VAL A 378 16.85 64.40 -2.84
CA VAL A 378 16.35 64.37 -4.24
C VAL A 378 17.51 64.16 -5.25
N VAL A 379 17.63 63.16 -6.14
CA VAL A 379 16.70 62.28 -6.88
C VAL A 379 17.50 61.57 -8.01
N ILE A 380 16.89 60.60 -8.72
CA ILE A 380 17.22 60.10 -10.08
C ILE A 380 18.45 59.18 -10.21
N ALA A 381 18.26 57.88 -10.52
CA ALA A 381 18.03 57.30 -11.85
C ALA A 381 19.29 57.44 -12.74
N LEU A 382 19.70 56.54 -13.61
CA LEU A 382 19.17 55.31 -14.19
C LEU A 382 20.26 54.91 -15.22
N PHE A 383 20.28 53.65 -15.60
CA PHE A 383 20.57 53.21 -16.98
C PHE A 383 22.01 53.12 -17.52
N VAL A 384 22.13 52.05 -18.32
CA VAL A 384 23.12 51.72 -19.38
C VAL A 384 24.45 51.18 -18.85
N GLY A 385 24.91 49.99 -19.23
CA GLY A 385 24.71 49.19 -20.44
C GLY A 385 26.12 48.81 -20.91
N ILE A 386 26.47 47.53 -20.90
CA ILE A 386 26.45 46.67 -22.09
C ILE A 386 27.75 46.82 -22.92
N LEU A 387 28.44 45.67 -23.08
CA LEU A 387 29.40 45.31 -24.17
C LEU A 387 30.80 45.95 -24.05
N LEU A 388 31.94 45.33 -24.42
CA LEU A 388 32.28 44.12 -25.19
C LEU A 388 33.82 43.95 -25.22
N PHE A 389 34.28 42.75 -25.63
CA PHE A 389 35.59 42.39 -26.23
C PHE A 389 36.85 42.41 -25.33
N SER A 390 37.57 41.32 -25.08
CA SER A 390 38.21 40.25 -25.89
C SER A 390 39.69 40.52 -26.24
N THR A 391 40.44 39.41 -26.34
CA THR A 391 41.85 39.24 -26.78
C THR A 391 42.90 39.62 -25.73
N GLY A 392 44.01 38.91 -25.54
CA GLY A 392 44.60 37.74 -26.19
C GLY A 392 45.98 37.48 -25.55
N ASP A 393 46.49 36.26 -25.72
CA ASP A 393 47.69 35.63 -25.13
C ASP A 393 49.01 36.43 -25.18
N ASN A 394 49.95 36.21 -24.25
CA ASN A 394 50.98 35.15 -24.32
C ASN A 394 52.24 35.39 -23.43
N ARG A 395 52.90 34.29 -23.06
CA ARG A 395 54.32 34.10 -22.62
C ARG A 395 54.77 34.35 -21.17
N SER A 396 54.69 33.26 -20.41
CA SER A 396 55.74 32.57 -19.61
C SER A 396 57.06 33.28 -19.24
N SER A 397 57.38 33.34 -17.94
CA SER A 397 58.57 32.69 -17.35
C SER A 397 58.55 32.66 -15.80
N ARG A 398 58.76 31.44 -15.26
CA ARG A 398 59.32 30.97 -13.96
C ARG A 398 59.62 32.02 -12.87
N SER A 399 59.42 31.85 -11.56
CA SER A 399 59.18 30.68 -10.69
C SER A 399 59.15 31.13 -9.21
N TYR A 400 58.19 30.67 -8.38
CA TYR A 400 58.42 30.13 -7.02
C TYR A 400 57.10 29.59 -6.43
N SER A 401 57.15 28.42 -5.79
CA SER A 401 56.00 27.68 -5.22
C SER A 401 55.66 28.11 -3.78
N PRO A 402 54.37 28.09 -3.38
CA PRO A 402 53.96 28.02 -1.98
C PRO A 402 53.65 26.57 -1.52
N PRO A 403 53.52 26.33 -0.18
CA PRO A 403 53.52 25.01 0.47
C PRO A 403 52.23 24.18 0.28
N PRO A 404 52.22 22.89 0.67
CA PRO A 404 51.26 21.91 0.19
C PRO A 404 49.86 22.02 0.80
N GLY A 405 48.88 22.15 -0.09
CA GLY A 405 47.72 21.26 -0.15
C GLY A 405 46.75 21.24 1.03
N ILE A 406 45.87 22.24 1.10
CA ILE A 406 44.48 21.94 1.46
C ILE A 406 43.92 21.16 0.28
N THR A 407 43.68 19.85 0.47
CA THR A 407 42.99 19.01 -0.50
C THR A 407 41.66 19.68 -0.82
N GLN A 408 41.56 20.29 -2.00
CA GLN A 408 40.27 20.64 -2.58
C GLN A 408 39.43 19.37 -2.56
N PRO A 409 38.15 19.41 -2.14
CA PRO A 409 37.26 18.29 -2.38
C PRO A 409 37.33 18.00 -3.88
N ALA A 410 37.63 16.74 -4.21
CA ALA A 410 37.75 16.30 -5.60
C ALA A 410 36.55 16.85 -6.38
N PRO A 411 36.75 17.42 -7.59
CA PRO A 411 35.65 17.86 -8.42
C PRO A 411 34.66 16.70 -8.52
N VAL A 412 33.40 16.97 -8.15
CA VAL A 412 32.31 15.99 -8.27
C VAL A 412 32.28 15.61 -9.74
N ARG A 413 32.72 14.38 -10.06
CA ARG A 413 32.60 13.84 -11.42
C ARG A 413 31.14 13.99 -11.83
N GLU A 414 30.91 14.49 -13.04
CA GLU A 414 29.56 14.44 -13.61
C GLU A 414 29.06 12.99 -13.51
N PRO A 415 27.83 12.77 -13.01
CA PRO A 415 27.36 11.44 -12.77
C PRO A 415 27.34 10.68 -14.09
N VAL A 416 28.09 9.57 -14.15
CA VAL A 416 27.99 8.64 -15.27
C VAL A 416 26.56 8.07 -15.23
N VAL A 417 25.81 8.26 -16.31
CA VAL A 417 24.45 7.75 -16.43
C VAL A 417 24.47 6.54 -17.34
N LEU A 418 24.11 5.38 -16.79
CA LEU A 418 23.82 4.19 -17.56
C LEU A 418 22.34 4.12 -17.85
N GLN A 419 22.00 3.63 -19.03
CA GLN A 419 20.62 3.45 -19.44
C GLN A 419 20.41 2.01 -19.89
N PRO A 420 19.27 1.39 -19.54
CA PRO A 420 18.88 0.16 -20.22
C PRO A 420 18.58 0.46 -21.70
N PRO A 421 18.71 -0.50 -22.62
CA PRO A 421 18.42 -0.26 -24.04
C PRO A 421 16.90 -0.17 -24.31
N THR A 422 16.52 0.61 -25.33
CA THR A 422 15.13 0.82 -25.74
C THR A 422 14.49 -0.47 -26.27
N TYR A 423 13.19 -0.68 -25.98
CA TYR A 423 12.41 -1.80 -26.55
C TYR A 423 12.39 -1.68 -28.09
N PHE A 424 12.75 -2.77 -28.77
CA PHE A 424 13.15 -2.92 -30.19
C PHE A 424 14.67 -2.86 -30.41
N ASP A 425 15.26 -4.07 -30.45
CA ASP A 425 16.60 -4.47 -30.90
C ASP A 425 17.80 -3.65 -30.42
N GLN A 426 18.67 -4.29 -29.62
CA GLN A 426 20.15 -4.31 -29.78
C GLN A 426 20.95 -4.88 -28.58
N GLY A 427 20.31 -5.38 -27.51
CA GLY A 427 21.00 -6.12 -26.44
C GLY A 427 20.86 -7.64 -26.60
N PRO A 428 21.87 -8.46 -26.25
CA PRO A 428 21.69 -9.91 -26.23
C PRO A 428 20.60 -10.27 -25.20
N ALA A 429 19.49 -10.82 -25.67
CA ALA A 429 18.53 -11.47 -24.79
C ALA A 429 19.20 -12.72 -24.24
N LEU A 430 19.37 -12.80 -22.92
CA LEU A 430 19.77 -14.06 -22.29
C LEU A 430 18.60 -15.02 -22.43
N VAL A 431 18.83 -16.12 -23.14
CA VAL A 431 17.84 -17.18 -23.36
C VAL A 431 17.91 -18.14 -22.19
N SER A 432 16.78 -18.73 -21.81
CA SER A 432 16.74 -19.82 -20.83
C SER A 432 17.52 -21.02 -21.38
N ASP A 433 18.53 -21.48 -20.63
CA ASP A 433 19.40 -22.60 -21.03
C ASP A 433 18.72 -23.98 -20.85
N MET A 434 17.56 -24.05 -20.17
CA MET A 434 16.95 -25.32 -19.75
C MET A 434 15.54 -25.56 -20.31
N ALA A 435 15.31 -25.14 -21.55
CA ALA A 435 14.17 -25.61 -22.33
C ALA A 435 14.46 -27.01 -22.92
N THR A 436 14.66 -28.02 -22.08
CA THR A 436 14.89 -29.41 -22.53
C THR A 436 13.62 -30.24 -22.48
N GLU A 437 13.20 -30.73 -23.65
CA GLU A 437 12.15 -31.74 -23.85
C GLU A 437 12.63 -33.14 -23.39
N GLY A 438 11.76 -33.84 -22.65
CA GLY A 438 11.70 -35.31 -22.55
C GLY A 438 12.36 -35.95 -21.31
N SER A 439 11.78 -36.96 -20.64
CA SER A 439 10.47 -37.61 -20.82
C SER A 439 10.15 -38.54 -19.64
N GLY A 440 8.87 -38.67 -19.33
CA GLY A 440 8.25 -39.77 -18.58
C GLY A 440 6.80 -39.97 -19.06
N LEU A 441 6.67 -40.45 -20.32
CA LEU A 441 5.47 -40.86 -21.07
C LEU A 441 4.39 -39.80 -21.41
N TYR A 442 4.59 -39.09 -22.53
CA TYR A 442 3.53 -38.67 -23.48
C TYR A 442 4.16 -38.32 -24.87
N ARG A 443 3.49 -38.67 -25.98
CA ARG A 443 3.71 -38.24 -27.39
C ARG A 443 2.31 -37.86 -27.94
N GLU A 444 2.04 -36.84 -28.76
CA GLU A 444 2.83 -36.03 -29.69
C GLU A 444 2.10 -34.69 -30.06
N ARG A 445 2.90 -33.61 -30.29
CA ARG A 445 2.68 -32.37 -31.10
C ARG A 445 2.07 -31.08 -30.47
N PRO A 446 2.31 -29.86 -31.03
CA PRO A 446 3.57 -29.09 -31.02
C PRO A 446 3.30 -27.58 -30.75
N ASN A 447 3.32 -27.12 -29.49
CA ASN A 447 3.50 -25.71 -29.06
C ASN A 447 3.33 -25.60 -27.53
N PRO A 448 3.90 -24.56 -26.89
CA PRO A 448 4.64 -24.66 -25.63
C PRO A 448 3.76 -25.10 -24.46
N MET A 449 4.23 -26.16 -23.79
CA MET A 449 3.54 -26.87 -22.73
C MET A 449 3.30 -26.01 -21.49
N ALA A 450 2.02 -25.87 -21.14
CA ALA A 450 1.56 -25.68 -19.78
C ALA A 450 1.62 -27.03 -19.04
N LEU A 451 2.28 -27.09 -17.89
CA LEU A 451 2.26 -28.28 -17.02
C LEU A 451 0.89 -28.34 -16.32
N THR A 452 0.00 -29.22 -16.77
CA THR A 452 -1.27 -29.53 -16.07
C THR A 452 -1.23 -30.97 -15.60
N PHE A 453 -1.29 -31.19 -14.29
CA PHE A 453 -1.33 -32.54 -13.70
C PHE A 453 -2.77 -33.11 -13.72
N ARG A 454 -2.91 -34.36 -14.18
CA ARG A 454 -4.03 -35.25 -13.86
C ARG A 454 -3.50 -36.67 -13.66
N GLU A 455 -3.37 -37.06 -12.39
CA GLU A 455 -3.81 -38.33 -11.78
C GLU A 455 -3.07 -38.56 -10.44
N ASP A 456 -3.88 -38.77 -9.40
CA ASP A 456 -3.69 -39.50 -8.15
C ASP A 456 -2.54 -39.16 -7.18
N ILE A 457 -1.90 -38.01 -7.32
CA ILE A 457 -1.11 -37.42 -6.22
C ILE A 457 -2.04 -36.60 -5.33
N VAL A 458 -2.08 -36.95 -4.03
CA VAL A 458 -2.76 -36.17 -2.97
C VAL A 458 -2.38 -34.70 -3.14
N ARG A 459 -3.39 -33.85 -3.34
CA ARG A 459 -3.27 -32.43 -3.67
C ARG A 459 -2.64 -31.64 -2.51
N ASP A 460 -1.31 -31.64 -2.43
CA ASP A 460 -0.60 -30.61 -1.70
C ASP A 460 -0.49 -29.37 -2.62
N ALA A 461 -1.31 -28.36 -2.31
CA ALA A 461 -1.28 -27.08 -3.01
C ALA A 461 0.11 -26.45 -2.90
N VAL A 462 0.64 -25.88 -3.99
CA VAL A 462 1.96 -25.20 -4.05
C VAL A 462 1.82 -23.68 -3.96
N PRO A 463 1.90 -23.08 -2.77
CA PRO A 463 1.96 -21.63 -2.62
C PRO A 463 3.26 -21.13 -2.04
N PHE A 464 4.01 -20.47 -2.91
CA PHE A 464 4.55 -19.17 -2.54
C PHE A 464 4.85 -18.33 -3.77
N TYR A 465 4.71 -17.01 -3.68
CA TYR A 465 4.82 -16.05 -4.79
C TYR A 465 6.21 -15.40 -4.91
N ARG A 466 7.20 -15.80 -4.10
CA ARG A 466 8.61 -15.43 -4.30
C ARG A 466 9.52 -16.64 -4.39
N LEU A 467 10.55 -16.49 -5.18
CA LEU A 467 11.68 -17.39 -5.30
C LEU A 467 12.59 -17.20 -4.08
N GLY A 468 12.87 -18.28 -3.37
CA GLY A 468 13.86 -18.24 -2.30
C GLY A 468 15.30 -18.13 -2.84
N PRO A 469 16.30 -17.75 -2.01
CA PRO A 469 17.68 -17.75 -2.43
C PRO A 469 18.13 -19.17 -2.79
N PHE A 470 18.73 -19.32 -3.97
CA PHE A 470 19.20 -20.57 -4.52
C PHE A 470 20.63 -20.43 -5.04
N THR A 471 21.33 -21.54 -5.23
CA THR A 471 22.66 -21.57 -5.85
C THR A 471 22.62 -22.27 -7.21
N THR A 472 21.87 -23.37 -7.28
CA THR A 472 21.73 -24.16 -8.50
C THR A 472 20.25 -24.35 -8.85
N PRO A 473 19.92 -24.57 -10.14
CA PRO A 473 18.54 -24.76 -10.57
C PRO A 473 17.91 -26.08 -10.09
N GLN A 474 18.70 -27.06 -9.66
CA GLN A 474 18.23 -28.35 -9.15
C GLN A 474 17.64 -28.26 -7.74
N ALA A 475 17.82 -27.15 -7.03
CA ALA A 475 17.41 -26.99 -5.64
C ALA A 475 16.82 -25.59 -5.40
N LEU A 476 15.73 -25.25 -6.09
CA LEU A 476 14.98 -24.03 -5.85
C LEU A 476 14.01 -24.22 -4.67
N PRO A 477 14.17 -23.48 -3.57
CA PRO A 477 13.29 -23.61 -2.42
C PRO A 477 11.93 -22.95 -2.68
N LEU A 478 10.85 -23.70 -2.41
CA LEU A 478 9.46 -23.27 -2.48
C LEU A 478 8.76 -23.59 -1.16
N ILE A 479 7.94 -22.67 -0.65
CA ILE A 479 6.95 -23.02 0.38
C ILE A 479 5.72 -23.59 -0.30
N LEU A 480 5.09 -24.57 0.34
CA LEU A 480 3.77 -25.07 0.03
C LEU A 480 2.84 -24.93 1.27
N SER A 481 1.66 -24.32 1.15
CA SER A 481 0.79 -23.81 2.22
C SER A 481 -0.56 -23.21 1.73
N ALA A 482 -1.62 -24.00 1.53
CA ALA A 482 -2.84 -23.56 0.83
C ALA A 482 -3.48 -22.27 1.40
N PRO A 483 -3.75 -21.23 0.57
CA PRO A 483 -4.44 -20.04 1.03
C PRO A 483 -5.90 -20.32 1.40
N LEU A 484 -6.44 -19.64 2.41
CA LEU A 484 -7.85 -19.81 2.82
C LEU A 484 -8.87 -19.47 1.71
N ASN A 485 -8.58 -18.49 0.85
CA ASN A 485 -9.31 -18.13 -0.39
C ASN A 485 -8.59 -16.98 -1.16
N ASN A 486 -9.18 -16.48 -2.25
CA ASN A 486 -8.66 -15.35 -3.06
C ASN A 486 -8.44 -14.04 -2.29
N GLN A 487 -9.14 -13.82 -1.17
CA GLN A 487 -9.03 -12.62 -0.34
C GLN A 487 -7.93 -12.76 0.72
N PHE A 488 -7.57 -13.99 1.09
CA PHE A 488 -6.70 -14.32 2.21
C PHE A 488 -5.53 -15.22 1.78
N ALA A 489 -4.94 -14.99 0.60
CA ALA A 489 -3.82 -15.83 0.18
C ALA A 489 -2.50 -15.70 0.98
N SER A 490 -2.49 -14.86 2.01
CA SER A 490 -1.42 -14.74 3.00
C SER A 490 -1.71 -15.49 4.32
N LEU A 491 -2.86 -16.15 4.43
CA LEU A 491 -3.27 -16.96 5.59
C LEU A 491 -3.47 -18.40 5.16
N ALA A 492 -2.69 -19.30 5.75
CA ALA A 492 -2.80 -20.73 5.53
C ALA A 492 -3.22 -21.47 6.81
N PRO A 493 -4.26 -22.32 6.75
CA PRO A 493 -4.74 -23.07 7.90
C PRO A 493 -3.90 -24.32 8.21
N ASP A 494 -3.20 -24.87 7.21
CA ASP A 494 -2.61 -26.23 7.28
C ASP A 494 -1.10 -26.25 7.54
N GLY A 495 -0.53 -25.17 8.11
CA GLY A 495 0.90 -25.06 8.40
C GLY A 495 1.76 -24.71 7.17
N VAL A 496 3.08 -24.82 7.29
CA VAL A 496 4.05 -24.56 6.21
C VAL A 496 4.81 -25.83 5.86
N LYS A 497 4.70 -26.23 4.60
CA LYS A 497 5.58 -27.23 3.98
C LYS A 497 6.69 -26.50 3.23
N LEU A 498 7.91 -27.01 3.31
CA LEU A 498 9.03 -26.54 2.51
C LEU A 498 9.39 -27.64 1.50
N ALA A 499 9.54 -27.25 0.25
CA ALA A 499 9.89 -28.13 -0.85
C ALA A 499 11.09 -27.60 -1.65
N HIS A 500 11.80 -28.51 -2.31
CA HIS A 500 12.77 -28.20 -3.35
C HIS A 500 12.18 -28.56 -4.71
N LEU A 501 12.11 -27.56 -5.58
CA LEU A 501 11.88 -27.75 -7.01
C LEU A 501 13.23 -27.90 -7.71
N ASP A 502 13.42 -29.04 -8.35
CA ASP A 502 14.43 -29.21 -9.38
C ASP A 502 13.87 -28.62 -10.69
N ALA A 503 14.28 -27.40 -11.03
CA ALA A 503 13.82 -26.74 -12.25
C ALA A 503 14.39 -27.37 -13.54
N THR A 504 15.32 -28.34 -13.44
CA THR A 504 15.91 -28.99 -14.61
C THR A 504 15.06 -30.15 -15.14
N ASN A 505 14.29 -30.79 -14.26
CA ASN A 505 13.41 -31.92 -14.60
C ASN A 505 11.97 -31.76 -14.05
N GLY A 506 11.69 -30.68 -13.32
CA GLY A 506 10.38 -30.37 -12.75
C GLY A 506 10.03 -31.14 -11.48
N THR A 507 10.97 -31.89 -10.89
CA THR A 507 10.71 -32.72 -9.70
C THR A 507 10.55 -31.84 -8.47
N LEU A 508 9.44 -32.00 -7.75
CA LEU A 508 9.19 -31.34 -6.47
C LEU A 508 9.39 -32.34 -5.33
N SER A 509 10.28 -32.03 -4.40
CA SER A 509 10.60 -32.88 -3.23
C SER A 509 10.27 -32.14 -1.94
N ILE A 510 9.43 -32.73 -1.08
CA ILE A 510 9.10 -32.15 0.23
C ILE A 510 10.26 -32.39 1.19
N ILE A 511 10.76 -31.30 1.77
CA ILE A 511 11.89 -31.32 2.70
C ILE A 511 11.39 -31.31 4.15
N ASN A 512 10.31 -30.58 4.40
CA ASN A 512 9.80 -30.40 5.76
C ASN A 512 8.31 -30.07 5.77
N ASP A 513 7.61 -30.53 6.81
CA ASP A 513 6.18 -30.31 7.03
C ASP A 513 5.99 -29.83 8.48
N HIS A 514 5.73 -28.54 8.64
CA HIS A 514 5.35 -27.96 9.92
C HIS A 514 3.83 -27.77 9.95
N SER A 515 3.12 -28.88 10.10
CA SER A 515 1.70 -28.89 10.47
C SER A 515 1.57 -29.04 11.99
N GLN A 516 0.79 -28.13 12.60
CA GLN A 516 0.08 -28.20 13.91
C GLN A 516 0.14 -26.86 14.69
N ASP A 517 -1.04 -26.42 15.16
CA ASP A 517 -1.37 -25.36 16.13
C ASP A 517 -1.02 -23.88 15.88
N GLU A 518 -0.20 -23.53 14.89
CA GLU A 518 0.27 -22.14 14.74
C GLU A 518 -0.14 -21.49 13.40
N GLN A 519 -0.92 -20.40 13.48
CA GLN A 519 -1.31 -19.61 12.30
C GLN A 519 -0.11 -18.82 11.79
N ILE A 520 0.36 -19.17 10.59
CA ILE A 520 1.41 -18.42 9.90
C ILE A 520 0.77 -17.19 9.27
N TYR A 521 1.24 -16.01 9.68
CA TYR A 521 0.74 -14.73 9.21
C TYR A 521 1.69 -14.12 8.19
N GLY A 522 1.16 -13.82 7.01
CA GLY A 522 1.87 -13.05 6.02
C GLY A 522 3.00 -13.86 5.43
N LEU A 523 2.66 -14.66 4.43
CA LEU A 523 3.61 -15.34 3.56
C LEU A 523 4.82 -14.43 3.22
N GLU A 524 4.63 -13.11 3.08
CA GLU A 524 5.65 -12.11 2.72
C GLU A 524 6.78 -11.95 3.74
N TYR A 525 6.61 -12.52 4.93
CA TYR A 525 7.59 -12.55 5.99
C TYR A 525 8.34 -13.88 6.03
N TRP A 526 8.27 -14.70 4.98
CA TRP A 526 9.16 -15.84 4.84
C TRP A 526 10.53 -15.41 4.28
N GLN A 527 11.60 -15.87 4.93
CA GLN A 527 12.92 -15.93 4.32
C GLN A 527 13.49 -17.35 4.44
N PRO A 528 13.88 -18.00 3.33
CA PRO A 528 14.55 -19.30 3.41
C PRO A 528 15.94 -19.15 4.02
N ASP A 529 16.30 -20.12 4.84
CA ASP A 529 17.68 -20.33 5.29
C ASP A 529 18.50 -20.98 4.17
N GLN A 530 19.82 -20.92 4.29
CA GLN A 530 20.76 -21.49 3.33
C GLN A 530 20.77 -23.02 3.36
N ASN A 531 20.39 -23.62 4.49
CA ASN A 531 20.47 -25.05 4.75
C ASN A 531 19.09 -25.69 4.85
N GLN A 532 18.21 -25.38 3.90
CA GLN A 532 16.85 -25.94 3.80
C GLN A 532 15.91 -25.57 4.96
N GLY A 533 16.24 -24.51 5.70
CA GLY A 533 15.37 -23.96 6.75
C GLY A 533 14.51 -22.80 6.26
N VAL A 534 13.69 -22.28 7.17
CA VAL A 534 12.75 -21.19 6.92
C VAL A 534 12.63 -20.31 8.16
N PHE A 535 12.78 -19.00 7.98
CA PHE A 535 12.43 -17.99 8.96
C PHE A 535 10.99 -17.54 8.78
N VAL A 536 10.16 -17.67 9.81
CA VAL A 536 8.74 -17.28 9.82
C VAL A 536 8.38 -16.59 11.14
N PRO A 537 7.61 -15.48 11.11
CA PRO A 537 7.11 -14.88 12.34
C PRO A 537 6.13 -15.81 13.06
N ARG A 538 6.25 -15.91 14.38
CA ARG A 538 5.29 -16.58 15.24
C ARG A 538 4.27 -15.57 15.74
N CYS A 539 3.01 -15.74 15.34
CA CYS A 539 1.92 -14.84 15.68
C CYS A 539 0.75 -15.59 16.31
N ASN A 540 0.05 -14.94 17.23
CA ASN A 540 -1.17 -15.52 17.82
C ASN A 540 -2.40 -15.28 16.92
N ALA A 541 -3.55 -15.86 17.28
CA ALA A 541 -4.81 -15.70 16.55
C ALA A 541 -5.33 -14.24 16.45
N ARG A 542 -4.73 -13.30 17.19
CA ARG A 542 -5.00 -11.84 17.13
C ARG A 542 -3.94 -11.09 16.32
N MET A 543 -3.10 -11.80 15.58
CA MET A 543 -2.02 -11.25 14.72
C MET A 543 -0.94 -10.48 15.48
N ALA A 544 -0.80 -10.70 16.79
CA ALA A 544 0.34 -10.16 17.55
C ALA A 544 1.50 -11.16 17.49
N CYS A 545 2.58 -10.77 16.84
CA CYS A 545 3.77 -11.61 16.68
C CYS A 545 4.74 -11.42 17.86
N SER A 546 5.29 -12.52 18.39
CA SER A 546 6.14 -12.50 19.59
C SER A 546 7.59 -12.91 19.33
N ALA A 547 7.85 -13.60 18.23
CA ALA A 547 9.19 -14.08 17.86
C ALA A 547 9.29 -14.31 16.35
N LEU A 548 10.52 -14.41 15.84
CA LEU A 548 10.83 -15.01 14.55
C LEU A 548 11.30 -16.45 14.79
N HIS A 549 10.59 -17.44 14.27
CA HIS A 549 11.01 -18.83 14.30
C HIS A 549 11.92 -19.14 13.11
N HIS A 550 12.99 -19.88 13.37
CA HIS A 550 13.80 -20.55 12.37
C HIS A 550 13.49 -22.05 12.44
N LEU A 551 12.85 -22.56 11.39
CA LEU A 551 12.47 -23.96 11.28
C LEU A 551 13.44 -24.66 10.33
N GLN A 552 13.97 -25.82 10.73
CA GLN A 552 14.92 -26.59 9.93
C GLN A 552 14.50 -28.07 9.90
N PRO A 553 14.72 -28.79 8.79
CA PRO A 553 14.40 -30.21 8.69
C PRO A 553 15.10 -31.02 9.77
N GLY A 554 14.35 -31.88 10.46
CA GLY A 554 14.87 -32.76 11.51
C GLY A 554 15.37 -32.05 12.78
N LYS A 555 15.10 -30.73 12.95
CA LYS A 555 15.52 -29.97 14.13
C LYS A 555 14.33 -29.29 14.82
N GLN A 556 14.46 -29.07 16.13
CA GLN A 556 13.48 -28.30 16.89
C GLN A 556 13.47 -26.82 16.45
N PRO A 557 12.29 -26.17 16.38
CA PRO A 557 12.19 -24.75 16.06
C PRO A 557 13.04 -23.87 16.98
N VAL A 558 13.82 -22.96 16.39
CA VAL A 558 14.62 -21.97 17.14
C VAL A 558 13.91 -20.62 17.10
N ALA A 559 13.52 -20.09 18.26
CA ALA A 559 12.78 -18.82 18.34
C ALA A 559 13.68 -17.64 18.72
N TYR A 560 13.71 -16.60 17.88
CA TYR A 560 14.34 -15.30 18.16
C TYR A 560 13.25 -14.35 18.69
N ALA A 561 13.21 -14.13 19.99
CA ALA A 561 12.20 -13.30 20.62
C ALA A 561 12.29 -11.85 20.13
N PHE A 562 11.14 -11.22 19.85
CA PHE A 562 11.06 -9.79 19.58
C PHE A 562 11.25 -9.02 20.89
N PRO A 563 12.36 -8.26 21.08
CA PRO A 563 12.65 -7.65 22.36
C PRO A 563 11.60 -6.60 22.72
N LYS A 564 11.14 -6.61 23.99
CA LYS A 564 10.21 -5.62 24.51
C LYS A 564 10.97 -4.36 24.93
N ILE A 565 10.44 -3.17 24.63
CA ILE A 565 10.91 -1.90 25.18
C ILE A 565 9.83 -1.36 26.12
N ASP A 566 10.24 -0.85 27.29
CA ASP A 566 9.35 -0.26 28.29
C ASP A 566 8.54 0.91 27.72
N ASP A 567 7.24 0.91 28.03
CA ASP A 567 6.16 1.76 27.52
C ASP A 567 5.70 1.50 26.07
N GLU A 568 4.42 1.15 25.95
CA GLU A 568 3.64 1.01 24.72
C GLU A 568 3.94 -0.21 23.84
N GLY A 569 3.20 -1.28 24.12
CA GLY A 569 2.35 -1.86 23.09
C GLY A 569 2.98 -2.23 21.74
N SER A 570 4.22 -2.75 21.72
CA SER A 570 5.04 -2.84 20.51
C SER A 570 4.72 -4.07 19.65
N GLY A 571 3.47 -4.19 19.20
CA GLY A 571 3.04 -5.02 18.07
C GLY A 571 3.33 -4.37 16.71
N GLY A 572 4.48 -3.71 16.54
CA GLY A 572 4.87 -3.12 15.25
C GLY A 572 5.26 -4.17 14.21
N HIS A 573 5.12 -3.87 12.92
CA HIS A 573 5.64 -4.71 11.84
C HIS A 573 7.16 -4.86 11.97
N TRP A 574 7.63 -6.05 12.35
CA TRP A 574 9.04 -6.38 12.39
C TRP A 574 9.55 -6.66 10.97
N ARG A 575 10.68 -6.06 10.62
CA ARG A 575 11.49 -6.45 9.47
C ARG A 575 12.66 -7.29 9.98
N PHE A 576 13.07 -8.24 9.18
CA PHE A 576 14.24 -9.04 9.48
C PHE A 576 15.03 -9.32 8.22
N ALA A 577 16.31 -9.60 8.39
CA ALA A 577 17.22 -9.97 7.33
C ALA A 577 18.28 -10.93 7.87
N VAL A 578 18.63 -11.92 7.06
CA VAL A 578 19.72 -12.86 7.31
C VAL A 578 20.93 -12.47 6.48
N SER A 579 22.13 -12.58 7.06
CA SER A 579 23.37 -12.26 6.35
C SER A 579 23.57 -13.18 5.13
N PRO A 580 24.29 -12.74 4.09
CA PRO A 580 24.48 -13.51 2.86
C PRO A 580 25.15 -14.88 3.05
N ASP A 581 25.89 -15.06 4.14
CA ASP A 581 26.52 -16.31 4.59
C ASP A 581 25.71 -17.11 5.63
N GLY A 582 24.54 -16.61 6.06
CA GLY A 582 23.62 -17.37 6.90
C GLY A 582 24.12 -17.55 8.32
N ARG A 583 24.97 -16.64 8.81
CA ARG A 583 25.50 -16.69 10.18
C ARG A 583 24.87 -15.67 11.11
N PHE A 584 24.23 -14.63 10.60
CA PHE A 584 23.69 -13.54 11.40
C PHE A 584 22.26 -13.18 10.99
N LEU A 585 21.51 -12.67 11.96
CA LEU A 585 20.13 -12.21 11.82
C LEU A 585 20.03 -10.79 12.37
N ALA A 586 19.47 -9.87 11.60
CA ALA A 586 19.02 -8.57 12.08
C ALA A 586 17.49 -8.56 12.18
N LEU A 587 16.99 -8.01 13.29
CA LEU A 587 15.58 -7.72 13.53
C LEU A 587 15.45 -6.20 13.74
N ALA A 588 14.50 -5.56 13.06
CA ALA A 588 14.27 -4.14 13.18
C ALA A 588 12.78 -3.80 13.22
N ASN A 589 12.44 -2.82 14.05
CA ASN A 589 11.14 -2.15 14.05
C ASN A 589 11.35 -0.64 14.20
N ARG A 590 10.26 0.15 14.25
CA ARG A 590 10.36 1.62 14.37
C ARG A 590 11.02 2.12 15.66
N GLN A 591 11.31 1.26 16.62
CA GLN A 591 11.88 1.61 17.92
C GLN A 591 13.31 1.11 18.12
N GLN A 592 13.71 0.02 17.47
CA GLN A 592 15.03 -0.58 17.66
C GLN A 592 15.50 -1.46 16.50
N VAL A 593 16.80 -1.68 16.47
CA VAL A 593 17.51 -2.67 15.65
C VAL A 593 18.27 -3.59 16.60
N VAL A 594 18.17 -4.89 16.39
CA VAL A 594 18.83 -5.90 17.22
C VAL A 594 19.43 -6.97 16.29
N THR A 595 20.67 -7.36 16.55
CA THR A 595 21.38 -8.37 15.77
C THR A 595 21.69 -9.60 16.60
N TYR A 596 21.68 -10.77 15.99
CA TYR A 596 21.92 -12.08 16.60
C TYR A 596 22.91 -12.88 15.77
N ALA A 597 23.74 -13.69 16.43
CA ALA A 597 24.38 -14.82 15.78
C ALA A 597 23.36 -15.94 15.65
N LEU A 598 23.26 -16.55 14.47
CA LEU A 598 22.40 -17.70 14.26
C LEU A 598 22.90 -18.87 15.14
N GLY A 599 21.98 -19.45 15.91
CA GLY A 599 22.29 -20.44 16.96
C GLY A 599 22.43 -19.85 18.38
N ARG A 600 22.38 -18.52 18.56
CA ARG A 600 22.37 -17.86 19.87
C ARG A 600 21.10 -16.98 20.05
N PRO A 601 19.90 -17.56 20.04
CA PRO A 601 18.64 -16.80 20.03
C PRO A 601 18.39 -15.93 21.27
N ASN A 602 18.99 -16.30 22.42
CA ASN A 602 18.80 -15.63 23.70
C ASN A 602 19.91 -14.63 24.04
N SER A 603 20.84 -14.37 23.12
CA SER A 603 22.01 -13.52 23.36
C SER A 603 22.24 -12.60 22.16
N PRO A 604 21.61 -11.42 22.12
CA PRO A 604 21.82 -10.47 21.04
C PRO A 604 23.28 -10.03 20.99
N LEU A 605 23.83 -9.92 19.78
CA LEU A 605 25.19 -9.44 19.53
C LEU A 605 25.30 -7.95 19.77
N ALA A 606 24.36 -7.18 19.23
CA ALA A 606 24.29 -5.75 19.42
C ALA A 606 22.85 -5.26 19.26
N ALA A 607 22.56 -4.10 19.87
CA ALA A 607 21.28 -3.44 19.72
C ALA A 607 21.45 -1.91 19.72
N ALA A 608 20.53 -1.21 19.05
CA ALA A 608 20.37 0.23 19.19
C ALA A 608 18.90 0.61 19.12
N ARG A 609 18.57 1.71 19.82
CA ARG A 609 17.24 2.34 19.74
C ARG A 609 17.22 3.31 18.57
N ILE A 610 16.15 3.25 17.78
CA ILE A 610 15.88 4.23 16.72
C ILE A 610 15.55 5.58 17.37
N PRO A 611 16.25 6.67 16.99
CA PRO A 611 15.97 8.03 17.45
C PRO A 611 14.52 8.44 17.26
N GLU A 612 13.99 9.27 18.17
CA GLU A 612 12.57 9.64 18.19
C GLU A 612 12.10 10.32 16.90
N HIS A 613 12.94 11.15 16.27
CA HIS A 613 12.60 11.84 15.02
C HIS A 613 12.39 10.89 13.83
N LEU A 614 13.02 9.71 13.85
CA LEU A 614 12.93 8.70 12.80
C LEU A 614 11.75 7.74 12.99
N ARG A 615 11.10 7.73 14.16
CA ARG A 615 10.00 6.80 14.46
C ARG A 615 8.74 7.03 13.61
N SER A 616 8.63 8.19 12.96
CA SER A 616 7.55 8.50 12.01
C SER A 616 7.70 7.79 10.66
N TYR A 617 8.89 7.26 10.34
CA TYR A 617 9.14 6.52 9.12
C TYR A 617 8.83 5.02 9.31
N ALA A 618 8.34 4.38 8.24
CA ALA A 618 8.28 2.93 8.13
C ALA A 618 9.64 2.38 7.69
N ILE A 619 10.03 1.21 8.21
CA ILE A 619 11.20 0.48 7.69
C ILE A 619 10.76 -0.29 6.46
N GLU A 620 11.38 0.04 5.33
CA GLU A 620 11.00 -0.48 4.01
C GLU A 620 11.96 -1.57 3.51
N ALA A 621 13.25 -1.46 3.81
CA ALA A 621 14.26 -2.48 3.53
C ALA A 621 15.28 -2.59 4.68
N LEU A 622 15.80 -3.80 4.90
CA LEU A 622 16.80 -4.12 5.93
C LEU A 622 17.82 -5.09 5.32
N SER A 623 19.11 -4.78 5.45
CA SER A 623 20.22 -5.66 5.03
C SER A 623 21.35 -5.63 6.06
N LEU A 624 22.16 -6.69 6.09
CA LEU A 624 23.38 -6.77 6.89
C LEU A 624 24.47 -7.52 6.11
N ASN A 625 25.73 -7.14 6.31
CA ASN A 625 26.86 -7.82 5.69
C ASN A 625 27.18 -9.15 6.40
N ASN A 626 28.08 -9.95 5.82
CA ASN A 626 28.50 -11.26 6.31
C ASN A 626 29.01 -11.25 7.75
N SER A 627 29.63 -10.16 8.20
CA SER A 627 30.17 -10.03 9.56
C SER A 627 29.18 -9.43 10.57
N ALA A 628 27.98 -9.05 10.12
CA ALA A 628 27.04 -8.22 10.86
C ALA A 628 27.71 -7.00 11.52
N SER A 629 28.77 -6.49 10.89
CA SER A 629 29.47 -5.27 11.31
C SER A 629 28.78 -4.04 10.76
N ARG A 630 28.02 -4.19 9.67
CA ARG A 630 27.20 -3.13 9.08
C ARG A 630 25.78 -3.61 8.82
N ILE A 631 24.82 -2.77 9.18
CA ILE A 631 23.40 -2.99 8.97
C ILE A 631 22.82 -1.74 8.30
N PHE A 632 21.97 -1.93 7.31
CA PHE A 632 21.40 -0.86 6.49
C PHE A 632 19.88 -0.86 6.60
N LEU A 633 19.27 0.29 6.88
CA LEU A 633 17.82 0.47 6.94
C LEU A 633 17.39 1.56 5.96
N SER A 634 16.63 1.17 4.93
CA SER A 634 15.87 2.16 4.16
C SER A 634 14.55 2.41 4.88
N MET A 635 14.25 3.68 5.11
CA MET A 635 13.03 4.11 5.77
C MET A 635 12.29 5.13 4.92
N ALA A 636 10.96 5.09 4.92
CA ALA A 636 10.14 6.08 4.22
C ALA A 636 8.87 6.45 4.96
N ARG A 637 8.36 7.63 4.63
CA ARG A 637 7.02 8.10 4.97
C ARG A 637 6.40 8.74 3.75
N SER A 638 5.08 8.66 3.66
CA SER A 638 4.33 9.21 2.54
C SER A 638 2.91 9.48 2.98
N GLU A 639 2.31 10.54 2.43
CA GLU A 639 0.86 10.69 2.42
C GLU A 639 0.27 9.95 1.21
N ASN A 640 -1.04 10.06 1.04
CA ASN A 640 -1.76 9.45 -0.08
C ASN A 640 -1.17 9.91 -1.42
N TYR A 641 -1.10 8.99 -2.39
CA TYR A 641 -0.62 9.24 -3.75
C TYR A 641 0.84 9.75 -3.85
N GLY A 642 1.68 9.47 -2.85
CA GLY A 642 3.09 9.88 -2.87
C GLY A 642 3.33 11.32 -2.44
N VAL A 643 2.28 12.06 -2.06
CA VAL A 643 2.43 13.45 -1.57
C VAL A 643 3.27 13.45 -0.29
N ASN A 644 4.17 14.42 -0.18
CA ASN A 644 5.13 14.53 0.93
C ASN A 644 5.95 13.25 1.16
N PHE A 645 6.21 12.48 0.09
CA PHE A 645 7.07 11.32 0.14
C PHE A 645 8.49 11.74 0.52
N ASP A 646 9.03 11.06 1.52
CA ASP A 646 10.37 11.32 2.04
C ASP A 646 10.98 9.98 2.48
N ALA A 647 12.23 9.76 2.07
CA ALA A 647 12.95 8.53 2.35
C ALA A 647 14.41 8.82 2.73
N LEU A 648 14.97 7.91 3.51
CA LEU A 648 16.35 7.98 3.99
C LEU A 648 16.95 6.57 4.09
N LEU A 649 18.28 6.52 4.12
CA LEU A 649 19.06 5.31 4.36
C LEU A 649 19.90 5.54 5.61
N LEU A 650 19.72 4.67 6.62
CA LEU A 650 20.55 4.62 7.81
C LEU A 650 21.58 3.52 7.67
N GLU A 651 22.81 3.84 7.99
CA GLU A 651 23.87 2.85 8.19
C GLU A 651 24.12 2.69 9.69
N LEU A 652 24.18 1.45 10.16
CA LEU A 652 24.53 1.11 11.53
C LEU A 652 25.84 0.32 11.54
N THR A 653 26.85 0.86 12.20
CA THR A 653 28.13 0.16 12.41
C THR A 653 28.16 -0.48 13.78
N ARG A 654 28.50 -1.77 13.86
CA ARG A 654 28.61 -2.49 15.13
C ARG A 654 29.96 -2.19 15.79
N ASP A 655 29.91 -1.64 16.99
CA ASP A 655 31.04 -1.47 17.89
C ASP A 655 30.79 -2.26 19.18
N GLY A 656 31.47 -3.40 19.32
CA GLY A 656 31.20 -4.36 20.39
C GLY A 656 29.74 -4.83 20.39
N ASN A 657 29.02 -4.46 21.46
CA ASN A 657 27.59 -4.76 21.67
C ASN A 657 26.65 -3.58 21.33
N GLN A 658 27.18 -2.49 20.77
CA GLN A 658 26.42 -1.32 20.37
C GLN A 658 26.35 -1.22 18.85
N LEU A 659 25.32 -0.53 18.35
CA LEU A 659 25.21 -0.13 16.95
C LEU A 659 25.23 1.41 16.87
N ILE A 660 26.21 1.95 16.15
CA ILE A 660 26.38 3.39 15.91
C ILE A 660 25.65 3.75 14.62
N MET A 661 24.66 4.64 14.70
CA MET A 661 23.86 5.09 13.54
C MET A 661 24.50 6.29 12.83
N ASP A 662 24.54 6.22 11.50
CA ASP A 662 24.89 7.31 10.59
C ASP A 662 23.69 7.65 9.69
N GLU A 663 23.25 8.91 9.74
CA GLU A 663 22.15 9.47 8.94
C GLU A 663 22.66 10.32 7.75
N SER A 664 23.99 10.41 7.56
CA SER A 664 24.62 11.37 6.64
C SER A 664 24.49 10.99 5.16
N PHE A 665 24.16 9.73 4.85
CA PHE A 665 24.07 9.24 3.47
C PHE A 665 23.08 10.06 2.63
N ALA A 666 21.94 10.45 3.18
CA ALA A 666 20.95 11.23 2.43
C ALA A 666 21.49 12.60 1.95
N LYS A 667 22.40 13.20 2.72
CA LYS A 667 23.10 14.42 2.30
C LYS A 667 24.10 14.12 1.18
N GLN A 668 24.84 13.02 1.28
CA GLN A 668 25.80 12.59 0.25
C GLN A 668 25.10 12.28 -1.07
N ALA A 669 23.98 11.56 -1.03
CA ALA A 669 23.16 11.27 -2.21
C ALA A 669 22.70 12.54 -2.94
N ARG A 670 22.17 13.53 -2.20
CA ARG A 670 21.77 14.82 -2.78
C ARG A 670 22.94 15.56 -3.43
N LEU A 671 24.14 15.52 -2.83
CA LEU A 671 25.34 16.11 -3.42
C LEU A 671 25.78 15.39 -4.71
N ALA A 672 25.47 14.10 -4.86
CA ALA A 672 25.67 13.33 -6.09
C ALA A 672 24.48 13.43 -7.09
N GLY A 673 23.57 14.39 -6.89
CA GLY A 673 22.47 14.68 -7.81
C GLY A 673 21.22 13.82 -7.62
N THR A 674 21.06 13.14 -6.49
CA THR A 674 19.80 12.46 -6.15
C THR A 674 18.73 13.50 -5.80
N GLN A 675 17.63 13.54 -6.57
CA GLN A 675 16.52 14.46 -6.28
C GLN A 675 15.66 13.97 -5.11
N VAL A 676 15.17 12.73 -5.21
CA VAL A 676 14.38 12.08 -4.17
C VAL A 676 14.94 10.68 -3.97
N LEU A 677 15.31 10.34 -2.73
CA LEU A 677 15.72 8.97 -2.39
C LEU A 677 14.51 8.05 -2.45
N GLY A 678 14.72 6.83 -2.94
CA GLY A 678 13.78 5.72 -2.80
C GLY A 678 13.98 5.00 -1.47
N ALA A 679 13.02 4.15 -1.12
CA ALA A 679 13.00 3.44 0.16
C ALA A 679 13.49 1.99 0.07
N TYR A 680 14.44 1.72 -0.83
CA TYR A 680 14.99 0.38 -1.03
C TYR A 680 16.49 0.44 -1.33
N HIS A 681 17.23 -0.59 -0.90
CA HIS A 681 18.66 -0.73 -1.13
C HIS A 681 19.04 -2.21 -1.28
N ALA A 682 20.22 -2.45 -1.84
CA ALA A 682 20.91 -3.74 -1.82
C ALA A 682 22.40 -3.51 -1.55
N ILE A 683 23.02 -4.48 -0.86
CA ILE A 683 24.45 -4.46 -0.53
C ILE A 683 25.11 -5.75 -1.03
N ASP A 684 26.41 -5.67 -1.29
CA ASP A 684 27.25 -6.86 -1.45
C ASP A 684 27.51 -7.56 -0.10
N ALA A 685 28.21 -8.68 -0.14
CA ALA A 685 28.39 -9.52 1.04
C ALA A 685 29.28 -8.87 2.11
N GLU A 686 30.15 -7.93 1.73
CA GLU A 686 31.04 -7.20 2.64
C GLU A 686 30.46 -5.86 3.12
N GLY A 687 29.43 -5.33 2.45
CA GLY A 687 28.89 -3.98 2.70
C GLY A 687 29.80 -2.86 2.16
N SER A 688 30.54 -3.16 1.08
CA SER A 688 31.46 -2.25 0.39
C SER A 688 30.84 -1.63 -0.86
N THR A 689 29.89 -2.34 -1.47
CA THR A 689 29.08 -1.87 -2.60
C THR A 689 27.64 -1.71 -2.15
N LEU A 690 27.02 -0.59 -2.53
CA LEU A 690 25.66 -0.23 -2.17
C LEU A 690 24.91 0.27 -3.41
N ALA A 691 23.79 -0.38 -3.71
CA ALA A 691 22.83 0.08 -4.70
C ALA A 691 21.62 0.69 -3.97
N VAL A 692 21.19 1.89 -4.37
CA VAL A 692 20.09 2.62 -3.71
C VAL A 692 19.03 3.02 -4.72
N ALA A 693 17.77 2.77 -4.38
CA ALA A 693 16.63 3.22 -5.16
C ALA A 693 16.55 4.75 -5.15
N GLU A 694 16.21 5.36 -6.28
CA GLU A 694 16.05 6.80 -6.42
C GLU A 694 14.86 7.15 -7.31
N TYR A 695 14.43 8.40 -7.21
CA TYR A 695 13.43 9.03 -8.05
C TYR A 695 14.02 10.32 -8.63
N GLN A 696 13.92 10.46 -9.94
CA GLN A 696 14.45 11.59 -10.72
C GLN A 696 13.33 12.32 -11.46
N GLU A 697 13.50 13.62 -11.68
CA GLU A 697 12.49 14.51 -12.29
C GLU A 697 11.15 14.50 -11.54
N HIS A 698 11.23 14.67 -10.23
CA HIS A 698 10.06 14.75 -9.37
C HIS A 698 9.11 15.87 -9.80
N GLU A 699 7.85 15.53 -9.99
CA GLU A 699 6.78 16.46 -10.30
C GLU A 699 5.53 16.18 -9.47
N ILE A 700 4.74 17.22 -9.26
CA ILE A 700 3.40 17.12 -8.69
C ILE A 700 2.40 17.14 -9.84
N ASN A 701 1.74 16.00 -10.09
CA ASN A 701 0.76 15.82 -11.15
C ASN A 701 -0.66 15.82 -10.55
N SER A 702 -1.46 16.82 -10.91
CA SER A 702 -2.85 16.96 -10.46
C SER A 702 -3.89 16.75 -11.57
N THR A 703 -3.43 16.46 -12.80
CA THR A 703 -4.28 16.37 -14.00
C THR A 703 -4.56 14.93 -14.41
N ASP A 704 -3.55 14.08 -14.34
CA ASP A 704 -3.57 12.74 -14.93
C ASP A 704 -4.02 11.67 -13.94
N TYR A 705 -3.87 11.95 -12.65
CA TYR A 705 -4.26 11.04 -11.59
C TYR A 705 -5.67 11.34 -11.13
N ARG A 706 -6.50 10.29 -11.07
CA ARG A 706 -7.88 10.38 -10.61
C ARG A 706 -8.18 9.28 -9.62
N TRP A 707 -8.90 9.62 -8.56
CA TRP A 707 -9.47 8.66 -7.62
C TRP A 707 -10.98 8.83 -7.61
N LEU A 708 -11.72 7.74 -7.86
CA LEU A 708 -13.17 7.79 -8.04
C LEU A 708 -13.60 8.88 -9.06
N ASN A 709 -12.86 8.99 -10.17
CA ASN A 709 -12.99 10.01 -11.22
C ASN A 709 -12.76 11.47 -10.81
N GLN A 710 -12.48 11.76 -9.54
CA GLN A 710 -12.04 13.09 -9.09
C GLN A 710 -10.53 13.24 -9.34
N PRO A 711 -10.06 14.38 -9.84
CA PRO A 711 -8.62 14.65 -9.94
C PRO A 711 -8.00 14.57 -8.54
N VAL A 712 -6.92 13.82 -8.43
CA VAL A 712 -6.09 13.76 -7.22
C VAL A 712 -4.70 14.24 -7.53
N THR A 713 -4.08 14.87 -6.55
CA THR A 713 -2.68 15.28 -6.63
C THR A 713 -1.81 14.08 -6.29
N ALA A 714 -0.96 13.68 -7.22
CA ALA A 714 0.03 12.62 -7.05
C ALA A 714 1.44 13.18 -7.24
N ALA A 715 2.38 12.72 -6.43
CA ALA A 715 3.79 12.98 -6.68
C ALA A 715 4.34 11.84 -7.56
N VAL A 716 4.99 12.18 -8.66
CA VAL A 716 5.51 11.20 -9.62
C VAL A 716 6.93 11.54 -10.07
N ALA A 717 7.71 10.52 -10.41
CA ALA A 717 9.10 10.67 -10.85
C ALA A 717 9.56 9.46 -11.67
N TYR A 718 10.62 9.60 -12.46
CA TYR A 718 11.27 8.46 -13.10
C TYR A 718 12.07 7.64 -12.09
N PRO A 719 12.03 6.30 -12.18
CA PRO A 719 12.83 5.45 -11.32
C PRO A 719 14.30 5.50 -11.72
N ALA A 720 15.18 5.39 -10.73
CA ALA A 720 16.62 5.25 -10.93
C ALA A 720 17.25 4.39 -9.83
N ILE A 721 18.46 3.88 -10.08
CA ILE A 721 19.28 3.17 -9.10
C ILE A 721 20.67 3.80 -9.09
N SER A 722 21.11 4.33 -7.95
CA SER A 722 22.50 4.82 -7.80
C SER A 722 23.39 3.75 -7.20
N ILE A 723 24.62 3.67 -7.70
CA ILE A 723 25.66 2.74 -7.25
C ILE A 723 26.74 3.51 -6.52
N TRP A 724 27.09 3.00 -5.33
CA TRP A 724 28.04 3.57 -4.40
C TRP A 724 29.05 2.51 -3.99
N GLN A 725 30.31 2.91 -3.93
CA GLN A 725 31.41 2.05 -3.52
C GLN A 725 32.23 2.77 -2.46
N ARG A 726 32.82 2.01 -1.55
CA ARG A 726 33.71 2.60 -0.55
C ARG A 726 35.10 2.85 -1.12
N ASP A 727 35.66 3.99 -0.77
CA ASP A 727 37.09 4.24 -0.96
C ASP A 727 37.93 3.55 0.12
N GLU A 728 39.25 3.65 0.00
CA GLU A 728 40.23 3.10 0.95
C GLU A 728 40.05 3.63 2.39
N LEU A 729 39.41 4.79 2.54
CA LEU A 729 39.10 5.41 3.83
C LEU A 729 37.74 4.96 4.39
N GLY A 730 37.05 4.06 3.67
CA GLY A 730 35.74 3.56 4.03
C GLY A 730 34.60 4.54 3.78
N GLN A 731 34.80 5.63 3.03
CA GLN A 731 33.76 6.60 2.72
C GLN A 731 32.99 6.23 1.45
N TRP A 732 31.69 6.51 1.43
CA TRP A 732 30.87 6.30 0.23
C TRP A 732 31.30 7.25 -0.90
N ARG A 733 31.64 6.66 -2.05
CA ARG A 733 31.85 7.35 -3.32
C ARG A 733 30.74 6.97 -4.28
N PHE A 734 30.10 8.00 -4.82
CA PHE A 734 29.19 7.81 -5.93
C PHE A 734 29.97 7.27 -7.14
N SER A 735 29.48 6.17 -7.71
CA SER A 735 30.07 5.56 -8.90
C SER A 735 29.32 6.06 -10.15
N TYR A 736 28.05 5.68 -10.27
CA TYR A 736 27.19 6.05 -11.40
C TYR A 736 25.71 5.80 -11.06
N ARG A 737 24.80 6.21 -11.97
CA ARG A 737 23.35 6.04 -11.83
C ARG A 737 22.77 5.32 -13.04
N ILE A 738 21.82 4.42 -12.81
CA ILE A 738 21.01 3.78 -13.86
C ILE A 738 19.66 4.49 -13.91
N GLU A 739 19.31 5.10 -15.05
CA GLU A 739 18.09 5.90 -15.21
C GLU A 739 17.12 5.30 -16.23
N TRP A 740 15.82 5.36 -15.93
CA TRP A 740 14.76 4.82 -16.80
C TRP A 740 14.09 5.85 -17.70
N ARG A 741 14.40 7.14 -17.57
CA ARG A 741 13.66 8.25 -18.22
C ARG A 741 13.64 8.24 -19.75
N GLU A 742 14.69 7.73 -20.38
CA GLU A 742 14.87 7.76 -21.84
C GLU A 742 14.45 6.44 -22.52
N LEU A 743 13.96 5.47 -21.74
CA LEU A 743 13.41 4.24 -22.29
C LEU A 743 12.09 4.50 -23.00
N ARG A 744 11.98 3.99 -24.22
CA ARG A 744 10.74 4.03 -25.00
C ARG A 744 9.61 3.32 -24.25
N GLY A 745 8.60 4.07 -23.82
CA GLY A 745 7.47 3.56 -23.04
C GLY A 745 7.63 3.69 -21.52
N SER A 746 8.76 4.23 -21.03
CA SER A 746 8.88 4.67 -19.65
C SER A 746 7.88 5.78 -19.32
N ARG A 747 7.52 5.83 -18.05
CA ARG A 747 6.64 6.86 -17.50
C ARG A 747 7.09 7.16 -16.08
N LYS A 748 6.75 8.35 -15.62
CA LYS A 748 6.89 8.67 -14.20
C LYS A 748 5.98 7.74 -13.38
N LEU A 749 6.54 7.19 -12.32
CA LEU A 749 5.86 6.32 -11.37
C LEU A 749 5.49 7.14 -10.14
N GLN A 750 4.38 6.78 -9.50
CA GLN A 750 4.00 7.39 -8.23
C GLN A 750 5.06 7.10 -7.18
N LEU A 751 5.49 8.12 -6.44
CA LEU A 751 6.43 7.94 -5.34
C LEU A 751 5.78 7.05 -4.27
N SER A 752 6.47 5.97 -3.92
CA SER A 752 6.05 5.07 -2.85
C SER A 752 7.23 4.28 -2.31
N GLY A 753 7.09 3.76 -1.09
CA GLY A 753 7.95 2.66 -0.64
C GLY A 753 7.75 1.42 -1.51
N PRO A 754 8.65 0.43 -1.40
CA PRO A 754 8.48 -0.88 -2.03
C PRO A 754 7.15 -1.48 -1.60
N ARG A 755 6.18 -1.48 -2.51
CA ARG A 755 4.90 -2.13 -2.28
C ARG A 755 5.12 -3.62 -2.45
N ARG A 756 5.01 -4.37 -1.36
CA ARG A 756 4.93 -5.84 -1.44
C ARG A 756 3.73 -6.15 -2.34
N MET A 757 3.93 -6.95 -3.40
CA MET A 757 2.87 -7.28 -4.35
C MET A 757 1.75 -8.02 -3.61
N ALA A 758 0.73 -7.26 -3.19
CA ALA A 758 -0.33 -7.75 -2.32
C ALA A 758 -1.46 -8.41 -3.12
N LEU A 759 -2.21 -9.26 -2.43
CA LEU A 759 -3.50 -9.77 -2.87
C LEU A 759 -4.44 -8.63 -3.21
N PHE A 760 -4.84 -8.59 -4.48
CA PHE A 760 -5.83 -7.66 -4.97
C PHE A 760 -7.19 -7.99 -4.37
N ASN A 761 -7.56 -7.24 -3.33
CA ASN A 761 -8.92 -7.17 -2.85
C ASN A 761 -9.40 -5.72 -2.64
N GLY A 762 -8.73 -4.74 -3.27
CA GLY A 762 -9.05 -3.31 -3.21
C GLY A 762 -9.31 -2.71 -4.59
N LEU A 763 -10.14 -1.66 -4.61
CA LEU A 763 -10.59 -0.89 -5.78
C LEU A 763 -9.50 -0.66 -6.85
N GLN A 764 -9.88 -0.94 -8.09
CA GLN A 764 -9.09 -0.75 -9.30
C GLN A 764 -8.83 0.74 -9.58
N LEU A 765 -7.57 1.15 -9.58
CA LEU A 765 -7.10 2.29 -10.36
C LEU A 765 -6.60 1.74 -11.71
N ASN A 766 -7.30 2.06 -12.80
CA ASN A 766 -6.87 1.88 -14.19
C ASN A 766 -6.86 0.48 -14.84
N ASN A 767 -7.92 -0.34 -14.67
CA ASN A 767 -8.40 -1.31 -15.67
C ASN A 767 -7.34 -2.17 -16.43
N ARG A 768 -6.25 -2.58 -15.77
CA ARG A 768 -5.21 -3.49 -16.27
C ARG A 768 -5.17 -4.73 -15.38
N LYS A 769 -5.20 -5.93 -15.96
CA LYS A 769 -4.98 -7.20 -15.23
C LYS A 769 -3.46 -7.44 -15.27
N VAL A 770 -2.80 -7.41 -14.12
CA VAL A 770 -1.32 -7.20 -14.04
C VAL A 770 -0.91 -5.78 -14.42
N SER A 771 -1.16 -4.87 -13.50
CA SER A 771 -0.11 -3.94 -13.09
C SER A 771 -0.24 -3.73 -11.59
N GLY A 772 0.22 -4.73 -10.81
CA GLY A 772 0.83 -4.37 -9.54
C GLY A 772 1.96 -3.38 -9.84
N ASP A 773 2.16 -2.39 -9.00
CA ASP A 773 3.12 -1.29 -9.14
C ASP A 773 4.57 -1.81 -9.21
N SER A 774 4.92 -2.60 -10.23
CA SER A 774 6.25 -3.15 -10.48
C SER A 774 7.15 -1.98 -10.83
N GLN A 775 8.06 -1.68 -9.92
CA GLN A 775 9.03 -0.61 -10.09
C GLN A 775 10.40 -1.25 -10.24
N PRO A 776 11.11 -1.00 -11.35
CA PRO A 776 12.39 -1.66 -11.65
C PRO A 776 13.49 -1.36 -10.62
N HIS A 777 13.32 -0.31 -9.83
CA HIS A 777 14.20 0.09 -8.74
C HIS A 777 13.73 -0.38 -7.36
N HIS A 778 12.71 -1.24 -7.28
CA HIS A 778 12.30 -1.94 -6.05
C HIS A 778 12.68 -3.43 -6.15
N ASP A 779 13.03 -4.08 -5.04
CA ASP A 779 13.42 -5.51 -5.00
C ASP A 779 14.64 -5.90 -5.88
N PHE A 780 15.48 -4.93 -6.27
CA PHE A 780 16.75 -5.22 -6.96
C PHE A 780 17.77 -5.92 -6.03
N GLN A 781 18.73 -6.62 -6.63
CA GLN A 781 19.69 -7.48 -5.93
C GLN A 781 21.11 -7.25 -6.44
N LEU A 782 22.08 -7.29 -5.52
CA LEU A 782 23.50 -7.33 -5.84
C LEU A 782 24.03 -8.76 -5.71
N SER A 783 25.01 -9.12 -6.53
CA SER A 783 25.82 -10.32 -6.31
C SER A 783 26.67 -10.17 -5.05
N ALA A 784 27.09 -11.31 -4.48
CA ALA A 784 27.87 -11.33 -3.25
C ALA A 784 29.20 -10.56 -3.35
N ASP A 785 29.81 -10.54 -4.53
CA ASP A 785 31.04 -9.80 -4.83
C ASP A 785 30.81 -8.32 -5.20
N GLY A 786 29.55 -7.88 -5.30
CA GLY A 786 29.19 -6.51 -5.65
C GLY A 786 29.45 -6.13 -7.11
N ASN A 787 29.68 -7.11 -8.00
CA ASN A 787 30.00 -6.86 -9.40
C ASN A 787 28.79 -6.91 -10.35
N LEU A 788 27.67 -7.50 -9.94
CA LEU A 788 26.46 -7.62 -10.73
C LEU A 788 25.27 -7.01 -10.00
N LEU A 789 24.45 -6.26 -10.74
CA LEU A 789 23.15 -5.78 -10.31
C LEU A 789 22.07 -6.42 -11.17
N LEU A 790 21.12 -7.09 -10.53
CA LEU A 790 19.85 -7.50 -11.12
C LEU A 790 18.77 -6.50 -10.68
N SER A 791 18.18 -5.79 -11.63
CA SER A 791 17.08 -4.86 -11.33
C SER A 791 15.87 -5.59 -10.76
N GLY A 792 14.95 -4.82 -10.18
CA GLY A 792 13.58 -5.27 -9.95
C GLY A 792 12.85 -5.60 -11.25
N LEU A 793 11.60 -6.03 -11.10
CA LEU A 793 10.74 -6.37 -12.23
C LEU A 793 10.02 -5.15 -12.82
N GLU A 794 9.92 -5.14 -14.14
CA GLU A 794 8.91 -4.41 -14.89
C GLU A 794 7.88 -5.40 -15.40
N THR A 795 6.60 -5.08 -15.22
CA THR A 795 5.52 -5.93 -15.72
C THR A 795 4.64 -5.19 -16.73
N GLU A 796 4.28 -5.89 -17.80
CA GLU A 796 3.42 -5.37 -18.85
C GLU A 796 2.38 -6.42 -19.27
N GLU A 797 1.12 -6.01 -19.34
CA GLU A 797 0.04 -6.79 -19.96
C GLU A 797 -0.31 -6.21 -21.33
N ARG A 798 -0.21 -7.01 -22.39
CA ARG A 798 -0.73 -6.69 -23.73
C ARG A 798 -1.37 -7.92 -24.35
N ASN A 799 -2.58 -7.76 -24.91
CA ASN A 799 -3.28 -8.82 -25.64
C ASN A 799 -3.39 -10.14 -24.85
N ASN A 800 -3.68 -10.08 -23.54
CA ASN A 800 -3.73 -11.21 -22.60
C ASN A 800 -2.41 -11.97 -22.42
N ARG A 801 -1.30 -11.34 -22.83
CA ARG A 801 0.04 -11.80 -22.53
C ARG A 801 0.63 -10.93 -21.45
N MET A 802 1.00 -11.55 -20.34
CA MET A 802 1.68 -10.91 -19.22
C MET A 802 3.19 -11.13 -19.42
N THR A 803 3.96 -10.06 -19.35
CA THR A 803 5.41 -10.06 -19.53
C THR A 803 6.05 -9.47 -18.29
N ALA A 804 7.06 -10.13 -17.75
CA ALA A 804 7.87 -9.68 -16.64
C ALA A 804 9.31 -9.57 -17.13
N SER A 805 9.99 -8.48 -16.79
CA SER A 805 11.35 -8.22 -17.25
C SER A 805 12.23 -7.67 -16.14
N ALA A 806 13.47 -8.16 -16.08
CA ALA A 806 14.52 -7.60 -15.24
C ALA A 806 15.75 -7.35 -16.11
N TYR A 807 16.61 -6.42 -15.67
CA TYR A 807 17.78 -5.97 -16.39
C TYR A 807 19.01 -6.28 -15.56
N LEU A 808 20.03 -6.85 -16.21
CA LEU A 808 21.29 -7.22 -15.60
C LEU A 808 22.35 -6.21 -16.00
N PHE A 809 23.08 -5.70 -15.01
CA PHE A 809 24.18 -4.77 -15.18
C PHE A 809 25.45 -5.34 -14.57
N ASP A 810 26.53 -5.21 -15.32
CA ASP A 810 27.89 -5.26 -14.80
C ASP A 810 28.12 -3.94 -14.08
N ILE A 811 28.45 -4.00 -12.80
CA ILE A 811 28.59 -2.83 -11.95
C ILE A 811 29.99 -2.67 -11.39
N ARG A 812 30.97 -3.36 -11.97
CA ARG A 812 32.39 -3.17 -11.64
C ARG A 812 32.74 -1.69 -11.78
N SER A 813 33.44 -1.18 -10.77
CA SER A 813 33.79 0.24 -10.58
C SER A 813 34.35 0.93 -11.83
N ASP A 814 34.97 0.17 -12.72
CA ASP A 814 35.82 0.70 -13.80
C ASP A 814 35.12 0.71 -15.16
N ASN A 815 34.08 -0.11 -15.36
CA ASN A 815 33.38 -0.22 -16.63
C ASN A 815 31.97 -0.80 -16.44
N PRO A 816 31.04 -0.03 -15.87
CA PRO A 816 29.72 -0.52 -15.63
C PRO A 816 28.93 -0.54 -16.95
N GLY A 817 28.18 -1.60 -17.19
CA GLY A 817 27.57 -1.85 -18.50
C GLY A 817 26.31 -2.70 -18.41
N PHE A 818 25.38 -2.45 -19.31
CA PHE A 818 24.23 -3.32 -19.50
C PHE A 818 24.68 -4.67 -20.07
N ILE A 819 24.38 -5.77 -19.37
CA ILE A 819 24.72 -7.13 -19.83
C ILE A 819 23.59 -7.69 -20.68
N GLY A 820 22.36 -7.64 -20.18
CA GLY A 820 21.25 -8.32 -20.82
C GLY A 820 19.92 -8.11 -20.10
N ARG A 821 18.85 -8.44 -20.81
CA ARG A 821 17.48 -8.38 -20.30
C ARG A 821 16.93 -9.79 -20.14
N LEU A 822 16.46 -10.09 -18.94
CA LEU A 822 15.72 -11.30 -18.63
C LEU A 822 14.24 -11.04 -18.88
N THR A 823 13.56 -11.93 -19.61
CA THR A 823 12.13 -11.75 -19.92
C THR A 823 11.40 -13.07 -19.87
N SER A 824 10.39 -13.14 -19.00
CA SER A 824 9.47 -14.26 -18.92
C SER A 824 8.06 -13.84 -19.34
N ARG A 825 7.34 -14.75 -20.00
CA ARG A 825 5.99 -14.49 -20.54
C ARG A 825 5.03 -15.60 -20.17
N VAL A 826 3.82 -15.19 -19.77
CA VAL A 826 2.70 -16.09 -19.52
C VAL A 826 1.52 -15.68 -20.39
N HIS A 827 0.86 -16.66 -21.00
CA HIS A 827 -0.41 -16.46 -21.68
C HIS A 827 -1.54 -16.69 -20.69
N GLY A 828 -2.32 -15.66 -20.40
CA GLY A 828 -3.56 -15.84 -19.66
C GLY A 828 -4.64 -16.36 -20.60
N GLU A 829 -5.08 -17.61 -20.44
CA GLU A 829 -6.34 -18.01 -21.05
C GLU A 829 -7.45 -17.12 -20.50
N ARG A 830 -8.27 -16.57 -21.42
CA ARG A 830 -9.07 -15.33 -21.29
C ARG A 830 -9.87 -15.14 -19.99
N ASN A 831 -10.19 -16.20 -19.25
CA ASN A 831 -11.14 -16.16 -18.13
C ASN A 831 -10.68 -16.82 -16.82
N TRP A 832 -9.52 -17.50 -16.78
CA TRP A 832 -9.19 -18.36 -15.64
C TRP A 832 -8.20 -17.74 -14.66
N VAL A 833 -7.12 -17.09 -15.11
CA VAL A 833 -6.15 -16.44 -14.22
C VAL A 833 -6.79 -15.24 -13.50
N LYS A 834 -7.03 -15.39 -12.20
CA LYS A 834 -7.53 -14.35 -11.30
C LYS A 834 -6.42 -13.49 -10.73
N VAL A 835 -5.28 -14.09 -10.44
CA VAL A 835 -4.13 -13.41 -9.85
C VAL A 835 -2.84 -13.96 -10.46
N ALA A 836 -1.88 -13.08 -10.75
CA ALA A 836 -0.56 -13.44 -11.25
C ALA A 836 0.52 -12.64 -10.52
N TYR A 837 1.48 -13.32 -9.90
CA TYR A 837 2.61 -12.73 -9.20
C TYR A 837 3.91 -13.11 -9.89
N PRO A 838 4.57 -12.17 -10.58
CA PRO A 838 5.94 -12.37 -11.01
C PRO A 838 6.91 -12.03 -9.87
N ASP A 839 7.99 -12.78 -9.76
CA ASP A 839 9.12 -12.54 -8.86
C ASP A 839 10.45 -12.80 -9.56
N VAL A 840 11.52 -12.16 -9.09
CA VAL A 840 12.86 -12.31 -9.66
C VAL A 840 13.91 -12.56 -8.57
N ARG A 841 14.83 -13.47 -8.85
CA ARG A 841 15.89 -13.84 -7.90
C ARG A 841 17.23 -14.06 -8.58
N LEU A 842 18.28 -13.46 -8.03
CA LEU A 842 19.66 -13.75 -8.38
C LEU A 842 20.16 -14.95 -7.55
N SER A 843 20.87 -15.89 -8.18
CA SER A 843 21.50 -16.99 -7.46
C SER A 843 22.66 -16.47 -6.60
N ARG A 844 22.99 -17.19 -5.53
CA ARG A 844 24.01 -16.76 -4.54
C ARG A 844 25.41 -16.60 -5.15
N ASN A 845 25.74 -17.49 -6.08
CA ASN A 845 26.97 -17.47 -6.88
C ASN A 845 26.89 -16.54 -8.09
N ALA A 846 25.73 -15.93 -8.35
CA ALA A 846 25.44 -15.11 -9.53
C ALA A 846 25.68 -15.83 -10.88
N ASP A 847 25.64 -17.17 -10.90
CA ASP A 847 25.67 -17.97 -12.13
C ASP A 847 24.30 -18.06 -12.82
N TYR A 848 23.21 -17.78 -12.08
CA TYR A 848 21.84 -17.91 -12.55
C TYR A 848 20.96 -16.76 -12.05
N ALA A 849 19.91 -16.47 -12.80
CA ALA A 849 18.77 -15.69 -12.33
C ALA A 849 17.47 -16.44 -12.65
N ALA A 850 16.47 -16.27 -11.81
CA ALA A 850 15.18 -16.91 -11.95
C ALA A 850 14.08 -15.86 -12.05
N ILE A 851 13.16 -16.00 -13.01
CA ILE A 851 11.88 -15.27 -13.02
C ILE A 851 10.77 -16.29 -12.83
N GLY A 852 9.99 -16.13 -11.75
CA GLY A 852 8.88 -17.01 -11.42
C GLY A 852 7.54 -16.29 -11.57
N TRP A 853 6.57 -16.93 -12.19
CA TRP A 853 5.16 -16.53 -12.18
C TRP A 853 4.38 -17.48 -11.30
N PHE A 854 3.59 -16.94 -10.40
CA PHE A 854 2.69 -17.69 -9.53
C PHE A 854 1.26 -17.26 -9.82
N LEU A 855 0.47 -18.18 -10.35
CA LEU A 855 -0.83 -17.94 -10.95
C LEU A 855 -1.92 -18.59 -10.11
N TYR A 856 -3.01 -17.87 -9.88
CA TYR A 856 -4.23 -18.40 -9.27
C TYR A 856 -5.34 -18.39 -10.30
N GLU A 857 -5.89 -19.55 -10.59
CA GLU A 857 -6.89 -19.79 -11.64
C GLU A 857 -8.21 -20.26 -11.05
N GLU A 858 -9.34 -19.79 -11.57
CA GLU A 858 -10.66 -20.28 -11.19
C GLU A 858 -11.04 -21.50 -12.04
N GLN A 859 -11.32 -22.64 -11.39
CA GLN A 859 -11.75 -23.84 -12.11
C GLN A 859 -13.21 -23.70 -12.61
N LEU A 860 -13.52 -24.42 -13.69
CA LEU A 860 -14.79 -24.44 -14.47
C LEU A 860 -16.10 -24.64 -13.67
N ARG A 861 -16.07 -24.78 -12.34
CA ARG A 861 -17.25 -24.89 -11.45
C ARG A 861 -17.34 -23.80 -10.37
N GLY A 862 -16.49 -22.77 -10.40
CA GLY A 862 -16.63 -21.54 -9.59
C GLY A 862 -16.49 -21.70 -8.07
N LYS A 863 -16.04 -22.87 -7.58
CA LYS A 863 -15.92 -23.17 -6.14
C LYS A 863 -14.49 -23.41 -5.65
N GLU A 864 -13.54 -23.70 -6.54
CA GLU A 864 -12.14 -23.98 -6.19
C GLU A 864 -11.18 -23.16 -7.07
N LEU A 865 -10.19 -22.55 -6.44
CA LEU A 865 -9.04 -21.96 -7.12
C LEU A 865 -7.96 -23.03 -7.28
N SER A 866 -7.47 -23.25 -8.50
CA SER A 866 -6.24 -24.00 -8.73
C SER A 866 -5.06 -23.05 -8.84
N GLN A 867 -3.95 -23.42 -8.23
CA GLN A 867 -2.70 -22.68 -8.34
C GLN A 867 -1.76 -23.37 -9.32
N SER A 868 -1.08 -22.58 -10.13
CA SER A 868 0.01 -23.02 -11.00
C SER A 868 1.20 -22.07 -10.87
N TYR A 869 2.38 -22.54 -11.26
CA TYR A 869 3.59 -21.72 -11.31
C TYR A 869 4.34 -21.98 -12.61
N GLN A 870 5.04 -20.96 -13.10
CA GLN A 870 5.96 -21.04 -14.24
C GLN A 870 7.27 -20.37 -13.84
N ILE A 871 8.35 -21.13 -13.76
CA ILE A 871 9.66 -20.60 -13.38
C ILE A 871 10.60 -20.75 -14.57
N GLU A 872 11.22 -19.64 -14.96
CA GLU A 872 12.25 -19.58 -16.00
C GLU A 872 13.60 -19.29 -15.35
N ILE A 873 14.61 -20.11 -15.68
CA ILE A 873 15.98 -19.97 -15.18
C ILE A 873 16.88 -19.51 -16.32
N PHE A 874 17.58 -18.42 -16.08
CA PHE A 874 18.54 -17.81 -16.98
C PHE A 874 19.94 -18.09 -16.47
N ARG A 875 20.80 -18.70 -17.29
CA ARG A 875 22.22 -18.76 -16.99
C ARG A 875 22.84 -17.40 -17.28
N LEU A 876 23.62 -16.90 -16.33
CA LEU A 876 24.30 -15.63 -16.47
C LEU A 876 25.68 -15.86 -17.10
N PRO A 877 26.19 -14.92 -17.90
CA PRO A 877 27.52 -15.06 -18.50
C PRO A 877 28.57 -15.22 -17.40
N GLU A 878 29.37 -16.29 -17.45
CA GLU A 878 30.54 -16.45 -16.59
C GLU A 878 31.42 -15.20 -16.74
N GLY A 879 31.84 -14.62 -15.61
CA GLY A 879 32.62 -13.37 -15.56
C GLY A 879 33.84 -13.38 -16.47
N ARG A 880 33.66 -13.03 -17.74
CA ARG A 880 34.73 -12.83 -18.71
C ARG A 880 34.94 -11.34 -18.91
N ALA A 881 36.07 -10.89 -18.40
CA ALA A 881 36.82 -9.83 -19.03
C ALA A 881 37.04 -10.17 -20.52
N THR A 882 36.52 -9.36 -21.45
CA THR A 882 37.34 -8.59 -22.40
C THR A 882 36.45 -7.69 -23.30
N PRO A 883 36.79 -6.40 -23.44
CA PRO A 883 36.25 -5.53 -24.48
C PRO A 883 37.08 -5.71 -25.77
N ALA A 884 36.50 -6.31 -26.82
CA ALA A 884 36.84 -6.09 -28.23
C ALA A 884 36.19 -7.17 -29.12
N LEU A 885 35.03 -6.87 -29.73
CA LEU A 885 34.65 -7.41 -31.06
C LEU A 885 33.35 -6.72 -31.54
N ALA A 886 33.48 -5.45 -31.91
CA ALA A 886 32.50 -4.76 -32.75
C ALA A 886 33.19 -3.65 -33.55
N ARG A 887 34.27 -3.98 -34.27
CA ARG A 887 34.77 -3.19 -35.41
C ARG A 887 35.36 -4.13 -36.44
N GLN A 888 34.95 -3.91 -37.70
CA GLN A 888 35.31 -4.64 -38.94
C GLN A 888 34.58 -5.99 -39.07
N THR A 889 33.82 -6.31 -40.12
CA THR A 889 33.89 -5.88 -41.54
C THR A 889 32.54 -6.16 -42.23
N ARG A 890 31.95 -5.14 -42.86
CA ARG A 890 31.11 -5.28 -44.07
C ARG A 890 31.48 -4.15 -45.01
N GLN A 891 32.61 -4.34 -45.68
CA GLN A 891 32.79 -3.89 -47.05
C GLN A 891 33.05 -5.17 -47.86
N GLU A 892 32.42 -5.19 -49.03
CA GLU A 892 32.24 -6.28 -50.02
C GLU A 892 31.06 -7.23 -49.77
#